data_AF-A0A1M5ICP6-F1
#
_entry.id   AF-A0A1M5ICP6-F1
#
_cell.length_a   1.000
_cell.length_b   1.000
_cell.length_c   1.000
_cell.angle_alpha   90.00
_cell.angle_beta   90.00
_cell.angle_gamma   90.00
#
_symmetry.space_group_name_H-M   'P 1'
#
loop_
_entity.id
_entity.type
_entity.pdbx_description
1 polymer ?
#
loop_
_entity_poly.entity_id
_entity_poly.type
_entity_poly.pdbx_seq_one_letter_code
_entity_poly.pdbx_strand_id
1 'polypeptide(L)'
;MTTTCVITCLCRFSAFKTIILCLLAGLFSTAFAEDWDGSTSKPSSKEIDGVEYYVITSPSELAWFAYQVTNNGKTSINAILENNIYYMDDTTKLSSNNVAPIGNRTNPFDGIIDGNGKSIYGAKGTFFVDENTANAVIKNLVLKNTKYKSVVDTNKGLIENVELYGQTAYGFAYLNSGTIRKCSNFADISGSINGRRGVASGIAYENAKDGKIISCNNVGIFVRAGISGNTVRSDSIVGGISIYNDGLIDSSESVINLRESNTLEDGVYYYRKDGALGGIVVYNSGSIRNSSGKVLLPKVSWLRLDSYLNGIRYIGGVAAKNESRGVIENTIGNLYIRSWVGVSNSDYNLDGNVFSGGISGVNSGLIQKCRATLTIDILNVSDDYHHDFVIGGLVGANITYSSAKIYQSYSEMHINSFWLSSLLKNSVGMNYVYVGGLMGTAFNTDVEDCHGLLHIGQKSANSNETTKKLYWAGLTRDTRGLKVSGSDYTPADRGASISNSYVVLKADTDISDDMVLSGIVNMASAKTNMSNVYFDKDVMAENYTKTIKAVAVDSSKSFNVLGKTTAVMQSPAFVETLNTNAGLDDDSGIWQYCEGNYPILVSEGTCEEFYSKYGFSSSLQSSSSSAESSSSVSSSSVESSSSQIPASSSSSDVILSSSEESSSSSVAPPSSSSEEQSSSSVVPSSSSAKQESSSSEAKSSSSAKSSSSAKSSSSKANSSSSEKSNFVMAPPQKTFNLAVNGMTITLSNTQGGNVRIFDALGHLVVAKPLSATGMTAITMQTPGSYIVRVNGISRSVTLK
;
A
#
# COMPACT_ATOMS: atom_id res chain seq x y z
N MET A 1 -108.14 -8.56 0.53
CA MET A 1 -107.06 -7.56 0.58
C MET A 1 -106.13 -7.96 1.69
N THR A 2 -104.86 -8.24 1.40
CA THR A 2 -103.92 -8.82 2.38
C THR A 2 -102.52 -8.35 2.03
N THR A 3 -101.79 -7.84 3.02
CA THR A 3 -100.49 -7.19 2.81
C THR A 3 -99.37 -8.23 2.77
N THR A 4 -98.40 -8.06 1.88
CA THR A 4 -97.12 -8.79 1.96
C THR A 4 -95.99 -7.88 1.51
N CYS A 5 -95.01 -7.67 2.40
CA CYS A 5 -93.77 -6.95 2.11
C CYS A 5 -92.66 -7.98 1.82
N VAL A 6 -91.83 -7.72 0.82
CA VAL A 6 -90.63 -8.53 0.51
C VAL A 6 -89.49 -7.59 0.14
N ILE A 7 -88.36 -7.71 0.86
CA ILE A 7 -87.13 -6.93 0.63
C ILE A 7 -85.92 -7.87 0.74
N THR A 8 -85.02 -7.82 -0.25
CA THR A 8 -83.70 -8.51 -0.34
C THR A 8 -83.71 -10.05 -0.28
N CYS A 9 -82.89 -10.77 -1.05
CA CYS A 9 -81.43 -10.68 -1.11
C CYS A 9 -80.86 -11.46 -2.31
N LEU A 10 -79.88 -10.92 -3.05
CA LEU A 10 -78.81 -11.67 -3.79
C LEU A 10 -77.82 -10.76 -4.56
N CYS A 11 -76.90 -10.07 -3.88
CA CYS A 11 -75.79 -9.32 -4.52
C CYS A 11 -74.48 -9.30 -3.68
N ARG A 12 -73.96 -10.46 -3.22
CA ARG A 12 -72.76 -10.51 -2.35
C ARG A 12 -71.61 -11.47 -2.73
N PHE A 13 -71.68 -12.19 -3.86
CA PHE A 13 -70.65 -13.17 -4.23
C PHE A 13 -69.46 -12.65 -5.06
N SER A 14 -69.54 -11.45 -5.67
CA SER A 14 -68.43 -10.92 -6.49
C SER A 14 -67.26 -10.41 -5.64
N ALA A 15 -67.52 -9.46 -4.73
CA ALA A 15 -66.48 -8.78 -3.96
C ALA A 15 -65.64 -9.74 -3.09
N PHE A 16 -66.23 -10.85 -2.62
CA PHE A 16 -65.55 -11.83 -1.79
C PHE A 16 -64.41 -12.55 -2.54
N LYS A 17 -64.56 -12.82 -3.84
CA LYS A 17 -63.47 -13.37 -4.67
C LYS A 17 -62.33 -12.36 -4.85
N THR A 18 -62.64 -11.09 -5.10
CA THR A 18 -61.61 -10.04 -5.26
C THR A 18 -60.84 -9.82 -3.96
N ILE A 19 -61.53 -9.77 -2.82
CA ILE A 19 -60.89 -9.62 -1.50
C ILE A 19 -59.99 -10.82 -1.19
N ILE A 20 -60.42 -12.06 -1.47
CA ILE A 20 -59.57 -13.25 -1.33
C ILE A 20 -58.35 -13.19 -2.25
N LEU A 21 -58.51 -12.77 -3.52
CA LEU A 21 -57.39 -12.67 -4.46
C LEU A 21 -56.37 -11.61 -4.02
N CYS A 22 -56.83 -10.45 -3.52
CA CYS A 22 -55.97 -9.41 -2.96
C CYS A 22 -55.29 -9.85 -1.65
N LEU A 23 -55.97 -10.62 -0.80
CA LEU A 23 -55.37 -11.18 0.42
C LEU A 23 -54.32 -12.25 0.10
N LEU A 24 -54.54 -13.13 -0.89
CA LEU A 24 -53.51 -14.05 -1.37
C LEU A 24 -52.30 -13.29 -1.94
N ALA A 25 -52.52 -12.31 -2.82
CA ALA A 25 -51.44 -11.48 -3.37
C ALA A 25 -50.66 -10.73 -2.28
N GLY A 26 -51.34 -10.22 -1.24
CA GLY A 26 -50.71 -9.62 -0.06
C GLY A 26 -49.89 -10.63 0.75
N LEU A 27 -50.40 -11.85 0.96
CA LEU A 27 -49.71 -12.92 1.70
C LEU A 27 -48.45 -13.42 0.99
N PHE A 28 -48.42 -13.43 -0.35
CA PHE A 28 -47.21 -13.79 -1.13
C PHE A 28 -46.19 -12.64 -1.25
N SER A 29 -46.50 -11.42 -0.79
CA SER A 29 -45.60 -10.27 -0.91
C SER A 29 -44.54 -10.19 0.21
N THR A 30 -44.70 -10.96 1.28
CA THR A 30 -43.70 -11.09 2.37
C THR A 30 -43.48 -12.56 2.71
N ALA A 31 -42.76 -13.27 1.84
CA ALA A 31 -42.04 -14.45 2.28
C ALA A 31 -40.96 -13.98 3.28
N PHE A 32 -41.21 -14.18 4.58
CA PHE A 32 -40.18 -14.06 5.61
C PHE A 32 -39.03 -14.99 5.24
N ALA A 33 -37.78 -14.49 5.27
CA ALA A 33 -36.64 -15.29 4.88
C ALA A 33 -36.27 -16.22 6.05
N GLU A 34 -36.90 -17.39 6.11
CA GLU A 34 -36.63 -18.38 7.17
C GLU A 34 -35.12 -18.69 7.23
N ASP A 35 -34.53 -18.55 8.42
CA ASP A 35 -33.10 -18.74 8.66
C ASP A 35 -32.66 -20.12 8.14
N TRP A 36 -31.54 -20.19 7.40
CA TRP A 36 -31.19 -21.40 6.66
C TRP A 36 -30.86 -22.58 7.59
N ASP A 37 -31.80 -23.53 7.63
CA ASP A 37 -31.79 -24.75 8.44
C ASP A 37 -30.67 -25.74 8.11
N GLY A 38 -30.05 -25.61 6.93
CA GLY A 38 -29.07 -26.55 6.39
C GLY A 38 -29.59 -27.40 5.22
N SER A 39 -30.84 -27.19 4.81
CA SER A 39 -31.48 -27.91 3.69
C SER A 39 -30.81 -27.66 2.34
N THR A 40 -31.11 -28.54 1.38
CA THR A 40 -30.74 -28.39 -0.03
C THR A 40 -31.97 -28.58 -0.92
N SER A 41 -32.05 -27.83 -2.01
CA SER A 41 -33.14 -27.89 -2.99
C SER A 41 -32.58 -27.79 -4.40
N LYS A 42 -33.11 -28.53 -5.38
CA LYS A 42 -32.61 -28.42 -6.76
C LYS A 42 -33.13 -27.11 -7.39
N PRO A 43 -32.25 -26.20 -7.86
CA PRO A 43 -32.64 -25.03 -8.63
C PRO A 43 -33.18 -25.39 -10.02
N SER A 44 -33.92 -24.45 -10.61
CA SER A 44 -34.18 -24.45 -12.06
C SER A 44 -32.89 -24.21 -12.85
N SER A 45 -32.93 -24.41 -14.16
CA SER A 45 -31.84 -24.01 -15.07
C SER A 45 -32.39 -23.21 -16.25
N LYS A 46 -31.51 -22.39 -16.84
CA LYS A 46 -31.78 -21.62 -18.06
C LYS A 46 -30.51 -21.54 -18.92
N GLU A 47 -30.71 -21.40 -20.22
CA GLU A 47 -29.63 -21.23 -21.19
C GLU A 47 -29.32 -19.74 -21.39
N ILE A 48 -28.03 -19.39 -21.45
CA ILE A 48 -27.54 -18.05 -21.78
C ILE A 48 -26.39 -18.24 -22.77
N ASP A 49 -26.51 -17.67 -23.96
CA ASP A 49 -25.47 -17.72 -25.02
C ASP A 49 -24.95 -19.14 -25.33
N GLY A 50 -25.83 -20.15 -25.30
CA GLY A 50 -25.49 -21.56 -25.54
C GLY A 50 -24.96 -22.33 -24.33
N VAL A 51 -24.95 -21.71 -23.13
CA VAL A 51 -24.44 -22.29 -21.88
C VAL A 51 -25.58 -22.47 -20.87
N GLU A 52 -25.73 -23.68 -20.31
CA GLU A 52 -26.67 -23.93 -19.21
C GLU A 52 -26.14 -23.35 -17.89
N TYR A 53 -26.98 -22.57 -17.20
CA TYR A 53 -26.78 -22.09 -15.84
C TYR A 53 -27.90 -22.59 -14.92
N TYR A 54 -27.55 -23.08 -13.74
CA TYR A 54 -28.48 -23.24 -12.63
C TYR A 54 -28.83 -21.87 -12.04
N VAL A 55 -30.12 -21.61 -11.87
CA VAL A 55 -30.63 -20.33 -11.39
C VAL A 55 -30.76 -20.36 -9.88
N ILE A 56 -29.91 -19.60 -9.20
CA ILE A 56 -29.85 -19.57 -7.74
C ILE A 56 -30.73 -18.43 -7.22
N THR A 57 -31.75 -18.78 -6.43
CA THR A 57 -32.69 -17.82 -5.82
C THR A 57 -32.69 -17.86 -4.29
N SER A 58 -32.17 -18.94 -3.70
CA SER A 58 -32.21 -19.26 -2.27
C SER A 58 -30.91 -19.90 -1.75
N PRO A 59 -30.68 -19.91 -0.41
CA PRO A 59 -29.50 -20.56 0.19
C PRO A 59 -29.44 -22.08 -0.06
N SER A 60 -30.59 -22.75 -0.04
CA SER A 60 -30.69 -24.21 -0.21
C SER A 60 -30.38 -24.66 -1.64
N GLU A 61 -30.63 -23.80 -2.64
CA GLU A 61 -30.19 -24.04 -4.03
C GLU A 61 -28.68 -23.88 -4.19
N LEU A 62 -28.09 -22.87 -3.53
CA LEU A 62 -26.64 -22.67 -3.52
C LEU A 62 -25.91 -23.82 -2.81
N ALA A 63 -26.49 -24.33 -1.71
CA ALA A 63 -25.99 -25.50 -1.00
C ALA A 63 -26.13 -26.79 -1.83
N TRP A 64 -27.23 -26.95 -2.60
CA TRP A 64 -27.36 -28.06 -3.56
C TRP A 64 -26.31 -27.99 -4.67
N PHE A 65 -26.05 -26.79 -5.21
CA PHE A 65 -25.04 -26.57 -6.23
C PHE A 65 -23.64 -26.94 -5.72
N ALA A 66 -23.27 -26.47 -4.52
CA ALA A 66 -22.02 -26.86 -3.85
C ALA A 66 -21.91 -28.39 -3.72
N TYR A 67 -22.97 -29.08 -3.27
CA TYR A 67 -22.99 -30.54 -3.16
C TYR A 67 -22.81 -31.25 -4.52
N GLN A 68 -23.36 -30.72 -5.62
CA GLN A 68 -23.16 -31.31 -6.96
C GLN A 68 -21.68 -31.27 -7.39
N VAL A 69 -20.99 -30.15 -7.16
CA VAL A 69 -19.56 -30.02 -7.47
C VAL A 69 -18.74 -30.89 -6.51
N THR A 70 -18.88 -30.64 -5.21
CA THR A 70 -18.02 -31.17 -4.14
C THR A 70 -18.19 -32.67 -3.93
N ASN A 71 -19.42 -33.20 -3.96
CA ASN A 71 -19.72 -34.60 -3.65
C ASN A 71 -20.05 -35.46 -4.88
N ASN A 72 -20.70 -34.91 -5.90
CA ASN A 72 -21.10 -35.66 -7.10
C ASN A 72 -20.14 -35.49 -8.30
N GLY A 73 -19.02 -34.77 -8.14
CA GLY A 73 -17.98 -34.62 -9.17
C GLY A 73 -18.40 -33.82 -10.41
N LYS A 74 -19.50 -33.05 -10.34
CA LYS A 74 -19.96 -32.21 -11.44
C LYS A 74 -19.19 -30.89 -11.43
N THR A 75 -17.91 -30.92 -11.81
CA THR A 75 -16.98 -29.80 -11.66
C THR A 75 -17.33 -28.56 -12.50
N SER A 76 -17.83 -28.78 -13.72
CA SER A 76 -17.95 -27.75 -14.77
C SER A 76 -19.38 -27.22 -14.96
N ILE A 77 -20.25 -27.34 -13.94
CA ILE A 77 -21.60 -26.75 -13.98
C ILE A 77 -21.57 -25.26 -13.62
N ASN A 78 -22.51 -24.48 -14.16
CA ASN A 78 -22.55 -23.03 -13.96
C ASN A 78 -23.72 -22.62 -13.05
N ALA A 79 -23.55 -21.53 -12.31
CA ALA A 79 -24.56 -20.89 -11.47
C ALA A 79 -24.73 -19.41 -11.85
N ILE A 80 -25.96 -18.92 -11.88
CA ILE A 80 -26.28 -17.50 -11.97
C ILE A 80 -27.24 -17.11 -10.84
N LEU A 81 -26.94 -16.02 -10.13
CA LEU A 81 -27.86 -15.49 -9.12
C LEU A 81 -28.95 -14.66 -9.78
N GLU A 82 -30.21 -14.95 -9.47
CA GLU A 82 -31.36 -14.15 -9.90
C GLU A 82 -31.88 -13.25 -8.77
N ASN A 83 -31.77 -13.72 -7.52
CA ASN A 83 -32.07 -12.95 -6.31
C ASN A 83 -30.80 -12.68 -5.48
N ASN A 84 -30.91 -11.76 -4.52
CA ASN A 84 -30.01 -11.75 -3.38
C ASN A 84 -30.28 -12.99 -2.52
N ILE A 85 -29.22 -13.59 -1.98
CA ILE A 85 -29.30 -14.82 -1.17
C ILE A 85 -29.14 -14.44 0.29
N TYR A 86 -30.09 -14.83 1.14
CA TYR A 86 -30.12 -14.48 2.56
C TYR A 86 -30.04 -15.76 3.41
N TYR A 87 -28.92 -16.00 4.08
CA TYR A 87 -28.77 -17.16 4.99
C TYR A 87 -29.47 -16.96 6.34
N MET A 88 -29.83 -15.72 6.67
CA MET A 88 -30.57 -15.31 7.87
C MET A 88 -31.52 -14.16 7.48
N ASP A 89 -32.69 -14.05 8.12
CA ASP A 89 -33.61 -12.91 7.94
C ASP A 89 -32.93 -11.59 8.37
N ASP A 90 -32.27 -11.64 9.52
CA ASP A 90 -31.43 -10.55 10.02
C ASP A 90 -30.07 -10.55 9.31
N THR A 91 -29.95 -9.70 8.29
CA THR A 91 -28.70 -9.46 7.54
C THR A 91 -27.47 -9.10 8.38
N THR A 92 -27.64 -8.68 9.65
CA THR A 92 -26.53 -8.41 10.58
C THR A 92 -26.02 -9.68 11.30
N LYS A 93 -26.74 -10.80 11.22
CA LYS A 93 -26.32 -12.10 11.75
C LYS A 93 -25.57 -12.94 10.71
N LEU A 94 -24.74 -13.85 11.23
CA LEU A 94 -24.14 -14.95 10.48
C LEU A 94 -24.99 -16.21 10.65
N SER A 95 -24.98 -17.07 9.63
CA SER A 95 -25.59 -18.41 9.67
C SER A 95 -25.19 -19.21 10.93
N SER A 96 -26.17 -19.87 11.53
CA SER A 96 -25.95 -20.87 12.58
C SER A 96 -25.12 -22.04 12.02
N ASN A 97 -25.55 -22.57 10.88
CA ASN A 97 -24.90 -23.60 10.08
C ASN A 97 -23.64 -23.10 9.38
N ASN A 98 -22.73 -24.02 9.04
CA ASN A 98 -21.60 -23.74 8.15
C ASN A 98 -21.99 -24.11 6.71
N VAL A 99 -21.78 -23.19 5.78
CA VAL A 99 -21.91 -23.42 4.34
C VAL A 99 -20.74 -24.29 3.87
N ALA A 100 -21.04 -25.36 3.14
CA ALA A 100 -20.03 -26.19 2.50
C ALA A 100 -19.39 -25.44 1.30
N PRO A 101 -18.07 -25.53 1.09
CA PRO A 101 -17.42 -24.89 -0.05
C PRO A 101 -17.82 -25.59 -1.36
N ILE A 102 -17.83 -24.81 -2.44
CA ILE A 102 -17.97 -25.30 -3.80
C ILE A 102 -16.61 -25.88 -4.26
N GLY A 103 -16.62 -27.13 -4.72
CA GLY A 103 -15.41 -27.85 -5.12
C GLY A 103 -14.55 -28.34 -3.94
N ASN A 104 -13.53 -29.12 -4.27
CA ASN A 104 -12.44 -29.54 -3.39
C ASN A 104 -11.25 -30.07 -4.21
N ARG A 105 -10.15 -30.46 -3.57
CA ARG A 105 -8.93 -30.97 -4.23
C ARG A 105 -9.12 -32.17 -5.15
N THR A 106 -10.16 -32.99 -4.94
CA THR A 106 -10.51 -34.12 -5.81
C THR A 106 -11.45 -33.69 -6.94
N ASN A 107 -12.40 -32.82 -6.62
CA ASN A 107 -13.41 -32.28 -7.53
C ASN A 107 -13.26 -30.74 -7.62
N PRO A 108 -12.20 -30.21 -8.23
CA PRO A 108 -11.95 -28.77 -8.28
C PRO A 108 -13.02 -28.09 -9.14
N PHE A 109 -13.49 -26.92 -8.73
CA PHE A 109 -14.51 -26.19 -9.49
C PHE A 109 -13.96 -25.69 -10.83
N ASP A 110 -14.71 -25.90 -11.91
CA ASP A 110 -14.28 -25.68 -13.30
C ASP A 110 -15.28 -24.84 -14.13
N GLY A 111 -16.43 -24.50 -13.54
CA GLY A 111 -17.50 -23.73 -14.19
C GLY A 111 -17.52 -22.23 -13.85
N ILE A 112 -18.66 -21.60 -14.10
CA ILE A 112 -18.90 -20.17 -13.88
C ILE A 112 -19.87 -19.95 -12.71
N ILE A 113 -19.52 -19.05 -11.78
CA ILE A 113 -20.44 -18.45 -10.81
C ILE A 113 -20.61 -16.96 -11.19
N ASP A 114 -21.75 -16.61 -11.78
CA ASP A 114 -22.11 -15.23 -12.07
C ASP A 114 -23.06 -14.69 -10.99
N GLY A 115 -22.53 -13.81 -10.15
CA GLY A 115 -23.30 -13.10 -9.15
C GLY A 115 -24.32 -12.13 -9.74
N ASN A 116 -24.22 -11.74 -11.02
CA ASN A 116 -25.22 -10.93 -11.73
C ASN A 116 -25.62 -9.63 -10.97
N GLY A 117 -24.66 -9.03 -10.27
CA GLY A 117 -24.85 -7.84 -9.43
C GLY A 117 -25.62 -8.08 -8.12
N LYS A 118 -25.91 -9.34 -7.79
CA LYS A 118 -26.61 -9.76 -6.57
C LYS A 118 -25.66 -9.92 -5.39
N SER A 119 -26.23 -9.90 -4.19
CA SER A 119 -25.51 -10.07 -2.93
C SER A 119 -25.82 -11.40 -2.23
N ILE A 120 -24.84 -12.00 -1.57
CA ILE A 120 -25.03 -13.11 -0.62
C ILE A 120 -24.81 -12.57 0.80
N TYR A 121 -25.79 -12.74 1.68
CA TYR A 121 -25.82 -12.21 3.04
C TYR A 121 -25.64 -13.31 4.10
N GLY A 122 -24.83 -13.05 5.13
CA GLY A 122 -24.74 -13.87 6.36
C GLY A 122 -24.04 -15.23 6.21
N ALA A 123 -23.53 -15.57 5.02
CA ALA A 123 -22.89 -16.85 4.75
C ALA A 123 -21.60 -17.04 5.57
N LYS A 124 -21.38 -18.25 6.08
CA LYS A 124 -20.31 -18.58 7.03
C LYS A 124 -19.73 -19.96 6.70
N GLY A 125 -18.41 -20.06 6.57
CA GLY A 125 -17.74 -21.34 6.29
C GLY A 125 -16.22 -21.22 6.40
N THR A 126 -15.49 -22.18 5.83
CA THR A 126 -14.03 -22.04 5.69
C THR A 126 -13.69 -21.17 4.48
N PHE A 127 -14.29 -21.48 3.34
CA PHE A 127 -14.17 -20.77 2.06
C PHE A 127 -15.53 -20.79 1.34
N PHE A 128 -15.70 -19.98 0.30
CA PHE A 128 -16.86 -20.05 -0.59
C PHE A 128 -16.65 -21.08 -1.72
N VAL A 129 -15.44 -21.10 -2.30
CA VAL A 129 -14.90 -22.15 -3.16
C VAL A 129 -13.66 -22.74 -2.49
N ASP A 130 -13.42 -24.04 -2.55
CA ASP A 130 -12.18 -24.63 -1.99
C ASP A 130 -11.03 -24.45 -3.02
N GLU A 131 -10.98 -25.33 -4.03
CA GLU A 131 -10.02 -25.26 -5.13
C GLU A 131 -10.74 -25.13 -6.47
N ASN A 132 -10.19 -24.32 -7.39
CA ASN A 132 -10.69 -24.16 -8.75
C ASN A 132 -9.63 -24.44 -9.84
N THR A 133 -10.08 -24.63 -11.08
CA THR A 133 -9.24 -24.82 -12.27
C THR A 133 -8.92 -23.50 -12.97
N ALA A 134 -8.07 -23.54 -14.00
CA ALA A 134 -7.79 -22.38 -14.84
C ALA A 134 -9.00 -21.88 -15.68
N ASN A 135 -10.02 -22.72 -15.88
CA ASN A 135 -11.23 -22.34 -16.64
C ASN A 135 -12.28 -21.64 -15.77
N ALA A 136 -12.22 -21.84 -14.45
CA ALA A 136 -13.24 -21.39 -13.53
C ALA A 136 -13.35 -19.86 -13.46
N VAL A 137 -14.59 -19.36 -13.35
CA VAL A 137 -14.86 -17.92 -13.25
C VAL A 137 -15.79 -17.63 -12.08
N ILE A 138 -15.41 -16.71 -11.20
CA ILE A 138 -16.27 -16.15 -10.15
C ILE A 138 -16.38 -14.65 -10.42
N LYS A 139 -17.58 -14.14 -10.73
CA LYS A 139 -17.73 -12.74 -11.16
C LYS A 139 -19.00 -12.05 -10.67
N ASN A 140 -19.00 -10.71 -10.70
CA ASN A 140 -20.17 -9.84 -10.50
C ASN A 140 -20.92 -10.08 -9.17
N LEU A 141 -20.20 -10.41 -8.10
CA LEU A 141 -20.76 -10.95 -6.86
C LEU A 141 -20.43 -10.05 -5.67
N VAL A 142 -21.41 -9.83 -4.77
CA VAL A 142 -21.18 -9.04 -3.55
C VAL A 142 -21.40 -9.90 -2.31
N LEU A 143 -20.34 -10.25 -1.60
CA LEU A 143 -20.42 -11.00 -0.34
C LEU A 143 -20.62 -10.01 0.82
N LYS A 144 -21.72 -10.15 1.58
CA LYS A 144 -22.10 -9.22 2.65
C LYS A 144 -22.29 -9.90 4.00
N ASN A 145 -21.66 -9.31 5.01
CA ASN A 145 -21.61 -9.86 6.36
C ASN A 145 -21.24 -11.36 6.36
N THR A 146 -20.30 -11.76 5.51
CA THR A 146 -19.87 -13.15 5.39
C THR A 146 -18.70 -13.46 6.31
N LYS A 147 -18.54 -14.72 6.73
CA LYS A 147 -17.37 -15.16 7.50
C LYS A 147 -16.68 -16.35 6.85
N TYR A 148 -15.49 -16.09 6.29
CA TYR A 148 -14.61 -17.07 5.65
C TYR A 148 -13.15 -16.81 6.07
N LYS A 149 -12.21 -17.67 5.65
CA LYS A 149 -10.77 -17.34 5.64
C LYS A 149 -10.39 -16.52 4.42
N SER A 150 -10.98 -16.88 3.28
CA SER A 150 -10.86 -16.26 1.97
C SER A 150 -12.06 -16.70 1.12
N VAL A 151 -12.32 -16.03 -0.02
CA VAL A 151 -13.38 -16.47 -0.95
C VAL A 151 -13.02 -17.82 -1.58
N VAL A 152 -11.76 -18.02 -1.97
CA VAL A 152 -11.19 -19.27 -2.51
C VAL A 152 -10.02 -19.71 -1.63
N ASP A 153 -9.75 -21.02 -1.44
CA ASP A 153 -8.45 -21.47 -0.92
C ASP A 153 -7.40 -21.33 -2.04
N THR A 154 -7.52 -22.11 -3.10
CA THR A 154 -6.60 -22.10 -4.24
C THR A 154 -7.29 -21.62 -5.51
N ASN A 155 -6.97 -20.40 -5.95
CA ASN A 155 -7.44 -19.83 -7.21
C ASN A 155 -6.42 -20.03 -8.34
N LYS A 156 -6.81 -20.76 -9.38
CA LYS A 156 -6.10 -20.88 -10.67
C LYS A 156 -6.86 -20.18 -11.80
N GLY A 157 -8.17 -19.97 -11.64
CA GLY A 157 -9.06 -19.32 -12.59
C GLY A 157 -9.15 -17.80 -12.43
N LEU A 158 -10.31 -17.25 -12.80
CA LEU A 158 -10.61 -15.82 -12.78
C LEU A 158 -11.58 -15.46 -11.64
N ILE A 159 -11.17 -14.50 -10.80
CA ILE A 159 -12.06 -13.75 -9.90
C ILE A 159 -12.16 -12.32 -10.45
N GLU A 160 -13.35 -11.87 -10.84
CA GLU A 160 -13.53 -10.52 -11.41
C GLU A 160 -14.74 -9.77 -10.83
N ASN A 161 -14.57 -8.49 -10.48
CA ASN A 161 -15.70 -7.63 -10.09
C ASN A 161 -16.46 -8.24 -8.89
N VAL A 162 -15.71 -8.62 -7.85
CA VAL A 162 -16.25 -9.17 -6.60
C VAL A 162 -15.96 -8.20 -5.45
N GLU A 163 -17.00 -7.89 -4.69
CA GLU A 163 -16.92 -7.07 -3.47
C GLU A 163 -17.07 -7.96 -2.23
N LEU A 164 -16.25 -7.72 -1.20
CA LEU A 164 -16.24 -8.50 0.04
C LEU A 164 -16.43 -7.62 1.28
N TYR A 165 -17.51 -7.86 2.02
CA TYR A 165 -17.83 -7.25 3.31
C TYR A 165 -18.10 -8.34 4.36
N GLY A 166 -17.49 -8.26 5.53
CA GLY A 166 -17.67 -9.24 6.61
C GLY A 166 -16.40 -9.47 7.42
N GLN A 167 -16.03 -10.73 7.61
CA GLN A 167 -14.82 -11.14 8.32
C GLN A 167 -13.99 -12.10 7.45
N THR A 168 -12.70 -11.82 7.30
CA THR A 168 -11.76 -12.62 6.49
C THR A 168 -10.38 -12.72 7.14
N ALA A 169 -9.50 -13.59 6.62
CA ALA A 169 -8.08 -13.63 6.96
C ALA A 169 -7.20 -13.13 5.80
N TYR A 170 -7.58 -13.45 4.55
CA TYR A 170 -6.74 -13.25 3.36
C TYR A 170 -7.48 -12.60 2.16
N GLY A 171 -8.72 -12.14 2.36
CA GLY A 171 -9.50 -11.52 1.28
C GLY A 171 -10.12 -12.53 0.32
N PHE A 172 -9.61 -12.59 -0.91
CA PHE A 172 -10.20 -13.37 -2.02
C PHE A 172 -9.56 -14.75 -2.22
N ALA A 173 -8.26 -14.91 -1.96
CA ALA A 173 -7.57 -16.21 -2.09
C ALA A 173 -6.69 -16.52 -0.87
N TYR A 174 -6.41 -17.80 -0.61
CA TYR A 174 -5.21 -18.16 0.15
C TYR A 174 -4.02 -18.20 -0.83
N LEU A 175 -4.04 -19.11 -1.80
CA LEU A 175 -3.08 -19.17 -2.90
C LEU A 175 -3.72 -18.65 -4.20
N ASN A 176 -3.09 -17.66 -4.83
CA ASN A 176 -3.45 -17.19 -6.17
C ASN A 176 -2.37 -17.57 -7.20
N SER A 177 -2.69 -18.52 -8.07
CA SER A 177 -1.97 -18.82 -9.31
C SER A 177 -2.75 -18.37 -10.56
N GLY A 178 -3.96 -17.83 -10.37
CA GLY A 178 -4.84 -17.32 -11.42
C GLY A 178 -4.89 -15.78 -11.48
N THR A 179 -6.01 -15.23 -11.93
CA THR A 179 -6.21 -13.77 -12.00
C THR A 179 -7.30 -13.32 -11.03
N ILE A 180 -7.00 -12.32 -10.21
CA ILE A 180 -7.96 -11.56 -9.39
C ILE A 180 -7.98 -10.14 -9.94
N ARG A 181 -9.11 -9.64 -10.44
CA ARG A 181 -9.17 -8.30 -11.05
C ARG A 181 -10.43 -7.50 -10.71
N LYS A 182 -10.28 -6.18 -10.54
CA LYS A 182 -11.40 -5.26 -10.20
C LYS A 182 -12.14 -5.65 -8.91
N CYS A 183 -11.49 -6.36 -8.00
CA CYS A 183 -12.10 -6.83 -6.75
C CYS A 183 -11.81 -5.86 -5.60
N SER A 184 -12.80 -5.65 -4.72
CA SER A 184 -12.68 -4.72 -3.59
C SER A 184 -12.97 -5.41 -2.25
N ASN A 185 -11.99 -5.42 -1.35
CA ASN A 185 -12.16 -5.91 0.01
C ASN A 185 -12.42 -4.76 1.00
N PHE A 186 -13.50 -4.89 1.76
CA PHE A 186 -13.95 -3.99 2.82
C PHE A 186 -14.21 -4.74 4.14
N ALA A 187 -13.85 -6.02 4.24
CA ALA A 187 -14.05 -6.83 5.43
C ALA A 187 -13.11 -6.45 6.57
N ASP A 188 -13.53 -6.76 7.81
CA ASP A 188 -12.62 -6.80 8.96
C ASP A 188 -11.68 -8.01 8.82
N ILE A 189 -10.38 -7.74 8.77
CA ILE A 189 -9.34 -8.75 8.55
C ILE A 189 -8.75 -9.18 9.90
N SER A 190 -8.74 -10.48 10.18
CA SER A 190 -8.19 -11.04 11.43
C SER A 190 -7.45 -12.36 11.19
N GLY A 191 -6.13 -12.35 11.40
CA GLY A 191 -5.20 -13.41 11.01
C GLY A 191 -4.84 -14.42 12.10
N SER A 192 -5.71 -14.64 13.09
CA SER A 192 -5.35 -15.42 14.30
C SER A 192 -5.33 -16.93 14.02
N ILE A 193 -4.15 -17.47 13.73
CA ILE A 193 -3.92 -18.91 13.66
C ILE A 193 -3.59 -19.42 15.07
N ASN A 194 -4.51 -20.22 15.63
CA ASN A 194 -4.38 -20.92 16.91
C ASN A 194 -3.91 -20.04 18.09
N GLY A 195 -4.23 -18.73 18.07
CA GLY A 195 -3.90 -17.77 19.12
C GLY A 195 -2.41 -17.46 19.29
N ARG A 196 -1.54 -17.75 18.29
CA ARG A 196 -0.08 -17.55 18.42
C ARG A 196 0.59 -16.74 17.29
N ARG A 197 0.01 -16.71 16.09
CA ARG A 197 0.49 -15.86 14.99
C ARG A 197 -0.67 -15.05 14.41
N GLY A 198 -0.37 -13.82 13.99
CA GLY A 198 -1.32 -12.88 13.39
C GLY A 198 -0.94 -12.62 11.94
N VAL A 199 -1.33 -13.51 11.03
CA VAL A 199 -0.97 -13.41 9.61
C VAL A 199 -2.21 -13.05 8.79
N ALA A 200 -2.21 -11.87 8.17
CA ALA A 200 -3.41 -11.25 7.62
C ALA A 200 -3.14 -10.48 6.32
N SER A 201 -4.01 -10.64 5.32
CA SER A 201 -3.89 -9.93 4.05
C SER A 201 -5.22 -9.54 3.40
N GLY A 202 -5.16 -8.55 2.50
CA GLY A 202 -6.36 -7.93 1.91
C GLY A 202 -6.93 -8.61 0.67
N ILE A 203 -6.15 -9.28 -0.16
CA ILE A 203 -6.61 -9.86 -1.45
C ILE A 203 -6.20 -11.33 -1.63
N ALA A 204 -4.95 -11.68 -1.34
CA ALA A 204 -4.47 -13.06 -1.34
C ALA A 204 -3.50 -13.28 -0.16
N TYR A 205 -3.30 -14.50 0.34
CA TYR A 205 -2.14 -14.75 1.23
C TYR A 205 -0.84 -14.80 0.42
N GLU A 206 -0.85 -15.55 -0.68
CA GLU A 206 0.29 -15.72 -1.59
C GLU A 206 -0.16 -15.48 -3.03
N ASN A 207 0.51 -14.56 -3.73
CA ASN A 207 0.38 -14.40 -5.17
C ASN A 207 1.58 -15.10 -5.84
N ALA A 208 1.35 -16.32 -6.33
CA ALA A 208 2.35 -17.17 -6.95
C ALA A 208 2.86 -16.57 -8.27
N LYS A 209 3.93 -17.14 -8.83
CA LYS A 209 4.63 -16.64 -10.03
C LYS A 209 3.72 -16.32 -11.23
N ASP A 210 2.74 -17.18 -11.51
CA ASP A 210 1.80 -17.00 -12.62
C ASP A 210 0.55 -16.18 -12.22
N GLY A 211 0.41 -15.91 -10.91
CA GLY A 211 -0.68 -15.19 -10.28
C GLY A 211 -0.66 -13.69 -10.56
N LYS A 212 -1.85 -13.14 -10.80
CA LYS A 212 -2.07 -11.74 -11.17
C LYS A 212 -3.13 -11.10 -10.28
N ILE A 213 -2.81 -9.94 -9.70
CA ILE A 213 -3.75 -9.08 -8.97
C ILE A 213 -3.76 -7.73 -9.69
N ILE A 214 -4.89 -7.36 -10.30
CA ILE A 214 -4.96 -6.22 -11.24
C ILE A 214 -6.16 -5.32 -10.94
N SER A 215 -5.93 -4.03 -10.72
CA SER A 215 -7.00 -3.05 -10.40
C SER A 215 -7.83 -3.43 -9.18
N CYS A 216 -7.21 -4.04 -8.17
CA CYS A 216 -7.88 -4.45 -6.93
C CYS A 216 -7.68 -3.42 -5.82
N ASN A 217 -8.65 -3.33 -4.90
CA ASN A 217 -8.62 -2.40 -3.79
C ASN A 217 -8.79 -3.13 -2.45
N ASN A 218 -7.91 -2.86 -1.48
CA ASN A 218 -8.12 -3.22 -0.09
C ASN A 218 -8.34 -1.98 0.78
N VAL A 219 -9.56 -1.81 1.28
CA VAL A 219 -9.90 -0.89 2.38
C VAL A 219 -10.33 -1.68 3.63
N GLY A 220 -10.06 -2.98 3.65
CA GLY A 220 -10.36 -3.87 4.76
C GLY A 220 -9.59 -3.47 6.02
N ILE A 221 -10.31 -3.35 7.14
CA ILE A 221 -9.76 -2.85 8.39
C ILE A 221 -9.08 -4.02 9.11
N PHE A 222 -7.82 -3.87 9.51
CA PHE A 222 -7.09 -4.94 10.19
C PHE A 222 -7.38 -4.86 11.69
N VAL A 223 -8.19 -5.80 12.19
CA VAL A 223 -8.78 -5.72 13.53
C VAL A 223 -8.00 -6.54 14.56
N ARG A 224 -7.49 -7.73 14.20
CA ARG A 224 -6.78 -8.61 15.15
C ARG A 224 -5.65 -9.42 14.50
N ALA A 225 -4.42 -8.98 14.75
CA ALA A 225 -3.22 -9.82 14.70
C ALA A 225 -2.85 -10.27 16.14
N GLY A 226 -3.29 -11.48 16.51
CA GLY A 226 -2.90 -12.21 17.74
C GLY A 226 -2.81 -11.45 19.07
N ILE A 227 -3.97 -11.20 19.70
CA ILE A 227 -4.09 -10.75 21.11
C ILE A 227 -4.69 -11.88 21.96
N SER A 228 -4.11 -12.14 23.15
CA SER A 228 -4.75 -12.92 24.21
C SER A 228 -4.41 -12.37 25.60
N GLY A 229 -5.38 -11.69 26.23
CA GLY A 229 -5.18 -10.97 27.50
C GLY A 229 -4.41 -9.65 27.33
N ASN A 230 -3.94 -9.07 28.44
CA ASN A 230 -3.23 -7.78 28.50
C ASN A 230 -1.77 -7.87 27.99
N THR A 231 -1.52 -8.67 26.95
CA THR A 231 -0.20 -8.79 26.32
C THR A 231 -0.41 -9.18 24.87
N VAL A 232 0.00 -8.33 23.93
CA VAL A 232 0.10 -8.75 22.52
C VAL A 232 1.22 -9.81 22.45
N ARG A 233 0.92 -10.96 21.87
CA ARG A 233 1.85 -12.11 21.80
C ARG A 233 1.70 -12.81 20.46
N SER A 234 2.08 -12.12 19.39
CA SER A 234 2.21 -12.77 18.10
C SER A 234 3.28 -12.18 17.21
N ASP A 235 3.91 -13.06 16.45
CA ASP A 235 4.59 -12.70 15.22
C ASP A 235 3.50 -12.20 14.27
N SER A 236 3.44 -10.88 14.08
CA SER A 236 2.41 -10.21 13.26
C SER A 236 2.97 -9.93 11.88
N ILE A 237 2.30 -10.47 10.86
CA ILE A 237 2.73 -10.41 9.46
C ILE A 237 1.53 -9.93 8.64
N VAL A 238 1.60 -8.69 8.16
CA VAL A 238 0.44 -7.98 7.60
C VAL A 238 0.79 -7.36 6.24
N GLY A 239 0.07 -7.80 5.21
CA GLY A 239 0.28 -7.37 3.83
C GLY A 239 -1.01 -6.86 3.18
N GLY A 240 -1.01 -5.61 2.75
CA GLY A 240 -2.25 -4.92 2.34
C GLY A 240 -2.98 -5.54 1.15
N ILE A 241 -2.26 -6.13 0.22
CA ILE A 241 -2.76 -6.94 -0.90
C ILE A 241 -2.38 -8.42 -0.66
N SER A 242 -1.10 -8.74 -0.42
CA SER A 242 -0.66 -10.10 -0.10
C SER A 242 0.48 -10.19 0.91
N ILE A 243 0.73 -11.38 1.49
CA ILE A 243 1.94 -11.61 2.28
C ILE A 243 3.13 -11.82 1.34
N TYR A 244 3.00 -12.77 0.41
CA TYR A 244 4.02 -13.11 -0.57
C TYR A 244 3.58 -12.69 -1.97
N ASN A 245 4.51 -12.20 -2.79
CA ASN A 245 4.32 -11.97 -4.22
C ASN A 245 5.53 -12.45 -5.03
N ASP A 246 5.34 -13.51 -5.81
CA ASP A 246 6.24 -13.96 -6.88
C ASP A 246 5.71 -13.58 -8.27
N GLY A 247 4.42 -13.25 -8.39
CA GLY A 247 3.75 -12.86 -9.63
C GLY A 247 3.64 -11.35 -9.85
N LEU A 248 2.52 -10.92 -10.44
CA LEU A 248 2.24 -9.52 -10.76
C LEU A 248 1.15 -8.93 -9.86
N ILE A 249 1.44 -7.78 -9.26
CA ILE A 249 0.45 -6.85 -8.70
C ILE A 249 0.53 -5.56 -9.52
N ASP A 250 -0.59 -5.16 -10.13
CA ASP A 250 -0.66 -3.98 -11.02
C ASP A 250 -1.87 -3.10 -10.67
N SER A 251 -1.68 -1.79 -10.75
CA SER A 251 -2.74 -0.77 -10.71
C SER A 251 -3.67 -0.89 -9.50
N SER A 252 -3.15 -1.39 -8.38
CA SER A 252 -3.93 -1.81 -7.21
C SER A 252 -3.67 -0.89 -6.01
N GLU A 253 -4.69 -0.67 -5.18
CA GLU A 253 -4.64 0.23 -4.03
C GLU A 253 -4.86 -0.51 -2.72
N SER A 254 -4.18 -0.10 -1.66
CA SER A 254 -4.40 -0.65 -0.31
C SER A 254 -4.22 0.40 0.78
N VAL A 255 -5.22 0.48 1.67
CA VAL A 255 -5.23 1.33 2.86
C VAL A 255 -5.31 0.45 4.10
N ILE A 256 -4.14 0.14 4.67
CA ILE A 256 -4.02 -0.54 5.96
C ILE A 256 -4.34 0.46 7.07
N ASN A 257 -5.47 0.25 7.73
CA ASN A 257 -5.82 0.90 8.99
C ASN A 257 -5.86 -0.17 10.09
N LEU A 258 -4.90 -0.13 11.03
CA LEU A 258 -4.94 -1.00 12.20
C LEU A 258 -5.86 -0.37 13.26
N ARG A 259 -6.87 -1.09 13.76
CA ARG A 259 -7.72 -0.53 14.82
C ARG A 259 -6.95 -0.40 16.14
N GLU A 260 -7.21 0.71 16.83
CA GLU A 260 -6.89 0.85 18.25
C GLU A 260 -7.62 -0.23 19.05
N SER A 261 -6.93 -0.84 20.02
CA SER A 261 -7.54 -1.81 20.92
C SER A 261 -8.08 -1.06 22.13
N ASN A 262 -9.40 -0.83 22.18
CA ASN A 262 -10.11 -0.12 23.26
C ASN A 262 -10.00 -0.77 24.67
N THR A 263 -9.09 -1.73 24.86
CA THR A 263 -8.81 -2.44 26.10
C THR A 263 -7.40 -2.14 26.65
N LEU A 264 -6.68 -1.19 26.06
CA LEU A 264 -5.30 -0.85 26.42
C LEU A 264 -5.12 0.67 26.52
N GLU A 265 -5.21 1.20 27.73
CA GLU A 265 -4.70 2.55 28.06
C GLU A 265 -3.17 2.59 27.89
N ASP A 266 -2.50 1.44 27.98
CA ASP A 266 -1.11 1.18 27.56
C ASP A 266 -1.08 0.29 26.30
N GLY A 267 -1.24 0.91 25.13
CA GLY A 267 -1.40 0.23 23.82
C GLY A 267 -0.15 -0.46 23.23
N VAL A 268 0.46 -1.41 23.94
CA VAL A 268 1.76 -2.01 23.56
C VAL A 268 1.70 -2.98 22.37
N TYR A 269 2.14 -2.53 21.18
CA TYR A 269 2.24 -3.35 19.96
C TYR A 269 3.49 -4.27 19.92
N TYR A 270 3.51 -5.30 20.77
CA TYR A 270 4.53 -6.35 20.68
C TYR A 270 4.42 -7.11 19.33
N TYR A 271 5.42 -6.97 18.46
CA TYR A 271 5.78 -8.08 17.57
C TYR A 271 6.76 -8.98 18.32
N ARG A 272 6.61 -10.30 18.19
CA ARG A 272 7.72 -11.23 18.36
C ARG A 272 8.25 -11.64 16.97
N LYS A 273 9.37 -12.36 16.97
CA LYS A 273 10.11 -12.98 15.85
C LYS A 273 9.55 -12.71 14.43
N ASP A 274 10.38 -12.11 13.58
CA ASP A 274 10.15 -11.91 12.13
C ASP A 274 8.90 -11.07 11.78
N GLY A 275 8.49 -10.17 12.68
CA GLY A 275 7.35 -9.28 12.50
C GLY A 275 7.54 -8.29 11.35
N ALA A 276 6.55 -8.21 10.45
CA ALA A 276 6.68 -7.48 9.19
C ALA A 276 5.34 -6.90 8.69
N LEU A 277 5.40 -5.67 8.17
CA LEU A 277 4.25 -4.89 7.71
C LEU A 277 4.54 -4.22 6.37
N GLY A 278 3.68 -4.42 5.38
CA GLY A 278 3.81 -3.79 4.07
C GLY A 278 2.48 -3.33 3.49
N GLY A 279 2.41 -2.06 3.08
CA GLY A 279 1.18 -1.42 2.59
C GLY A 279 0.54 -2.10 1.37
N ILE A 280 1.33 -2.81 0.56
CA ILE A 280 0.89 -3.69 -0.52
C ILE A 280 1.32 -5.14 -0.26
N VAL A 281 2.61 -5.42 -0.02
CA VAL A 281 3.07 -6.80 0.27
C VAL A 281 4.04 -6.90 1.43
N VAL A 282 4.16 -8.08 2.06
CA VAL A 282 5.26 -8.29 3.02
C VAL A 282 6.55 -8.63 2.29
N TYR A 283 6.56 -9.64 1.43
CA TYR A 283 7.74 -10.11 0.71
C TYR A 283 7.51 -10.06 -0.81
N ASN A 284 8.28 -9.22 -1.52
CA ASN A 284 8.22 -9.10 -2.98
C ASN A 284 9.41 -9.79 -3.66
N SER A 285 9.15 -10.92 -4.31
CA SER A 285 10.07 -11.60 -5.24
C SER A 285 9.60 -11.51 -6.71
N GLY A 286 8.44 -10.90 -6.95
CA GLY A 286 7.83 -10.63 -8.25
C GLY A 286 7.76 -9.13 -8.60
N SER A 287 6.70 -8.70 -9.29
CA SER A 287 6.55 -7.31 -9.76
C SER A 287 5.35 -6.61 -9.12
N ILE A 288 5.57 -5.37 -8.68
CA ILE A 288 4.55 -4.41 -8.22
C ILE A 288 4.62 -3.17 -9.11
N ARG A 289 3.50 -2.79 -9.74
CA ARG A 289 3.43 -1.70 -10.72
C ARG A 289 2.23 -0.79 -10.52
N ASN A 290 2.39 0.50 -10.84
CA ASN A 290 1.28 1.48 -10.97
C ASN A 290 0.36 1.58 -9.73
N SER A 291 0.86 1.17 -8.56
CA SER A 291 0.03 0.83 -7.39
C SER A 291 0.19 1.84 -6.25
N SER A 292 -0.73 1.83 -5.28
CA SER A 292 -0.66 2.69 -4.10
C SER A 292 -0.78 1.91 -2.79
N GLY A 293 0.19 2.10 -1.91
CA GLY A 293 0.20 1.56 -0.56
C GLY A 293 0.08 2.66 0.47
N LYS A 294 -0.83 2.49 1.44
CA LYS A 294 -1.00 3.42 2.56
C LYS A 294 -1.14 2.67 3.87
N VAL A 295 -0.20 2.91 4.77
CA VAL A 295 -0.16 2.36 6.13
C VAL A 295 -0.44 3.47 7.13
N LEU A 296 -1.54 3.32 7.87
CA LEU A 296 -1.89 4.17 9.00
C LEU A 296 -1.70 3.38 10.29
N LEU A 297 -0.60 3.64 11.01
CA LEU A 297 -0.45 3.15 12.37
C LEU A 297 -1.22 4.09 13.33
N PRO A 298 -2.11 3.56 14.19
CA PRO A 298 -2.95 4.35 15.08
C PRO A 298 -2.17 5.00 16.22
N LYS A 299 -2.80 5.91 16.98
CA LYS A 299 -2.14 6.60 18.09
C LYS A 299 -2.27 5.80 19.40
N VAL A 300 -1.53 4.70 19.48
CA VAL A 300 -1.30 4.00 20.75
C VAL A 300 -0.30 4.75 21.65
N SER A 301 -0.36 4.45 22.95
CA SER A 301 0.54 4.96 23.99
C SER A 301 2.01 4.55 23.75
N TRP A 302 2.26 3.31 23.31
CA TRP A 302 3.60 2.75 23.08
C TRP A 302 3.66 1.77 21.89
N LEU A 303 4.34 2.13 20.80
CA LEU A 303 4.72 1.17 19.75
C LEU A 303 6.06 0.52 20.11
N ARG A 304 5.99 -0.57 20.88
CA ARG A 304 7.15 -1.24 21.53
C ARG A 304 7.61 -2.46 20.72
N LEU A 305 8.84 -2.43 20.20
CA LEU A 305 9.34 -3.41 19.23
C LEU A 305 10.27 -4.49 19.83
N ASP A 306 9.80 -5.22 20.85
CA ASP A 306 10.55 -6.19 21.66
C ASP A 306 11.24 -7.34 20.89
N SER A 307 12.56 -7.29 20.79
CA SER A 307 13.50 -8.31 20.29
C SER A 307 13.65 -9.53 21.23
N TYR A 308 12.53 -10.16 21.61
CA TYR A 308 12.48 -11.37 22.46
C TYR A 308 13.24 -12.60 21.92
N LEU A 309 13.65 -12.59 20.65
CA LEU A 309 14.51 -13.56 19.95
C LEU A 309 15.18 -12.83 18.78
N ASN A 310 16.39 -13.25 18.38
CA ASN A 310 17.10 -12.73 17.20
C ASN A 310 16.16 -12.73 15.98
N GLY A 311 15.73 -11.55 15.56
CA GLY A 311 14.61 -11.42 14.63
C GLY A 311 14.49 -10.00 14.09
N ILE A 312 14.72 -9.87 12.78
CA ILE A 312 14.71 -8.60 12.05
C ILE A 312 13.26 -8.18 11.78
N ARG A 313 12.97 -6.87 11.87
CA ARG A 313 11.65 -6.30 11.58
C ARG A 313 11.69 -5.41 10.35
N TYR A 314 10.59 -5.43 9.61
CA TYR A 314 10.46 -4.78 8.31
C TYR A 314 9.15 -3.99 8.24
N ILE A 315 9.21 -2.69 7.97
CA ILE A 315 8.03 -1.83 7.80
C ILE A 315 8.16 -1.06 6.48
N GLY A 316 7.20 -1.22 5.57
CA GLY A 316 7.18 -0.54 4.28
C GLY A 316 5.82 0.06 3.95
N GLY A 317 5.78 1.28 3.41
CA GLY A 317 4.55 1.83 2.84
C GLY A 317 4.08 1.09 1.58
N VAL A 318 4.97 0.33 0.91
CA VAL A 318 4.66 -0.60 -0.19
C VAL A 318 5.00 -2.05 0.18
N ALA A 319 6.29 -2.34 0.39
CA ALA A 319 6.76 -3.71 0.61
C ALA A 319 7.53 -3.81 1.92
N ALA A 320 7.25 -4.76 2.82
CA ALA A 320 8.09 -4.88 4.03
C ALA A 320 9.55 -5.20 3.63
N LYS A 321 9.75 -6.18 2.75
CA LYS A 321 11.01 -6.50 2.09
C LYS A 321 10.81 -6.69 0.59
N ASN A 322 11.53 -5.92 -0.22
CA ASN A 322 11.74 -6.21 -1.65
C ASN A 322 12.98 -7.10 -1.80
N GLU A 323 12.83 -8.27 -2.45
CA GLU A 323 13.91 -9.26 -2.59
C GLU A 323 14.70 -9.07 -3.90
N SER A 324 15.75 -9.86 -4.14
CA SER A 324 16.67 -9.67 -5.28
C SER A 324 16.04 -9.86 -6.67
N ARG A 325 14.91 -10.56 -6.76
CA ARG A 325 14.07 -10.64 -7.98
C ARG A 325 12.94 -9.61 -8.00
N GLY A 326 12.71 -8.95 -6.87
CA GLY A 326 11.59 -8.04 -6.66
C GLY A 326 11.75 -6.73 -7.42
N VAL A 327 10.72 -6.37 -8.17
CA VAL A 327 10.60 -5.07 -8.86
C VAL A 327 9.44 -4.29 -8.25
N ILE A 328 9.69 -3.05 -7.85
CA ILE A 328 8.68 -2.07 -7.47
C ILE A 328 8.83 -0.86 -8.41
N GLU A 329 7.81 -0.58 -9.20
CA GLU A 329 7.87 0.39 -10.31
C GLU A 329 6.64 1.29 -10.33
N ASN A 330 6.82 2.60 -10.58
CA ASN A 330 5.72 3.57 -10.71
C ASN A 330 4.69 3.48 -9.57
N THR A 331 5.17 3.35 -8.33
CA THR A 331 4.34 2.96 -7.18
C THR A 331 4.51 3.96 -6.03
N ILE A 332 3.40 4.30 -5.36
CA ILE A 332 3.35 5.30 -4.30
C ILE A 332 3.24 4.62 -2.93
N GLY A 333 4.19 4.88 -2.04
CA GLY A 333 4.20 4.40 -0.66
C GLY A 333 3.91 5.51 0.35
N ASN A 334 2.96 5.29 1.24
CA ASN A 334 2.58 6.25 2.28
C ASN A 334 2.63 5.55 3.64
N LEU A 335 3.54 5.93 4.54
CA LEU A 335 3.70 5.33 5.86
C LEU A 335 3.55 6.39 6.95
N TYR A 336 2.48 6.30 7.75
CA TYR A 336 2.15 7.28 8.79
C TYR A 336 2.21 6.63 10.18
N ILE A 337 3.12 7.10 11.03
CA ILE A 337 3.43 6.53 12.35
C ILE A 337 3.05 7.54 13.45
N ARG A 338 1.88 7.36 14.06
CA ARG A 338 1.29 8.30 15.05
C ARG A 338 1.87 8.24 16.46
N SER A 339 2.66 7.22 16.76
CA SER A 339 2.96 6.80 18.12
C SER A 339 4.43 6.83 18.45
N TRP A 340 4.69 6.96 19.76
CA TRP A 340 6.00 6.77 20.37
C TRP A 340 6.55 5.39 19.98
N VAL A 341 7.58 5.37 19.14
CA VAL A 341 8.26 4.12 18.69
C VAL A 341 9.24 3.60 19.76
N GLY A 342 8.78 3.54 21.01
CA GLY A 342 9.59 3.22 22.19
C GLY A 342 10.03 1.77 22.23
N VAL A 343 11.13 1.45 21.53
CA VAL A 343 11.80 0.14 21.62
C VAL A 343 12.26 -0.07 23.08
N SER A 344 12.00 -1.26 23.63
CA SER A 344 12.56 -1.70 24.91
C SER A 344 12.63 -3.24 24.96
N ASN A 345 13.81 -3.80 25.22
CA ASN A 345 14.03 -5.23 25.39
C ASN A 345 14.21 -5.59 26.89
N SER A 346 13.64 -6.71 27.34
CA SER A 346 13.81 -7.22 28.71
C SER A 346 14.86 -8.34 28.84
N ASP A 347 15.32 -8.90 27.72
CA ASP A 347 16.02 -10.19 27.70
C ASP A 347 17.47 -10.01 27.18
N TYR A 348 18.41 -10.13 28.11
CA TYR A 348 19.80 -9.62 28.14
C TYR A 348 20.80 -9.98 27.00
N ASN A 349 20.43 -10.59 25.86
CA ASN A 349 21.42 -11.22 24.95
C ASN A 349 21.05 -11.36 23.45
N LEU A 350 20.13 -10.56 22.88
CA LEU A 350 19.50 -10.88 21.59
C LEU A 350 19.44 -9.69 20.60
N ASP A 351 20.29 -9.69 19.57
CA ASP A 351 20.33 -8.64 18.53
C ASP A 351 19.05 -8.61 17.68
N GLY A 352 18.47 -7.42 17.46
CA GLY A 352 17.22 -7.26 16.71
C GLY A 352 17.07 -5.90 16.03
N ASN A 353 17.48 -5.83 14.76
CA ASN A 353 17.40 -4.60 13.97
C ASN A 353 15.99 -4.35 13.41
N VAL A 354 15.61 -3.08 13.29
CA VAL A 354 14.34 -2.65 12.70
C VAL A 354 14.62 -1.78 11.48
N PHE A 355 14.01 -2.13 10.35
CA PHE A 355 14.14 -1.41 9.09
C PHE A 355 12.78 -0.84 8.65
N SER A 356 12.71 0.47 8.43
CA SER A 356 11.48 1.20 8.09
C SER A 356 11.69 2.15 6.92
N GLY A 357 10.80 2.11 5.92
CA GLY A 357 10.84 3.06 4.81
C GLY A 357 9.51 3.30 4.11
N GLY A 358 9.39 4.45 3.44
CA GLY A 358 8.15 4.85 2.79
C GLY A 358 7.77 3.96 1.59
N ILE A 359 8.73 3.46 0.82
CA ILE A 359 8.52 2.33 -0.10
C ILE A 359 8.74 1.01 0.64
N SER A 360 9.94 0.78 1.20
CA SER A 360 10.27 -0.54 1.76
C SER A 360 11.13 -0.54 3.02
N GLY A 361 10.90 -1.51 3.90
CA GLY A 361 11.78 -1.74 5.06
C GLY A 361 13.18 -2.13 4.60
N VAL A 362 13.29 -3.21 3.84
CA VAL A 362 14.56 -3.62 3.19
C VAL A 362 14.39 -3.80 1.70
N ASN A 363 15.30 -3.24 0.91
CA ASN A 363 15.41 -3.50 -0.52
C ASN A 363 16.63 -4.35 -0.85
N SER A 364 16.44 -5.41 -1.63
CA SER A 364 17.49 -6.22 -2.25
C SER A 364 17.40 -6.27 -3.78
N GLY A 365 16.38 -5.66 -4.38
CA GLY A 365 16.09 -5.68 -5.81
C GLY A 365 15.85 -4.27 -6.38
N LEU A 366 15.01 -4.18 -7.42
CA LEU A 366 14.81 -2.95 -8.17
C LEU A 366 13.65 -2.12 -7.61
N ILE A 367 13.92 -0.86 -7.29
CA ILE A 367 12.90 0.18 -7.07
C ILE A 367 13.13 1.28 -8.12
N GLN A 368 12.10 1.64 -8.89
CA GLN A 368 12.22 2.73 -9.87
C GLN A 368 10.95 3.56 -10.07
N LYS A 369 11.09 4.86 -10.33
CA LYS A 369 9.95 5.76 -10.59
C LYS A 369 8.95 5.79 -9.42
N CYS A 370 9.43 5.60 -8.20
CA CYS A 370 8.60 5.45 -7.01
C CYS A 370 8.58 6.73 -6.18
N ARG A 371 7.44 6.98 -5.51
CA ARG A 371 7.26 8.12 -4.62
C ARG A 371 6.89 7.68 -3.21
N ALA A 372 7.61 8.16 -2.20
CA ALA A 372 7.32 7.91 -0.80
C ALA A 372 6.89 9.19 -0.06
N THR A 373 5.92 9.05 0.85
CA THR A 373 5.76 9.95 1.98
C THR A 373 5.83 9.13 3.28
N LEU A 374 6.78 9.45 4.16
CA LEU A 374 6.96 8.83 5.47
C LEU A 374 6.87 9.91 6.56
N THR A 375 5.86 9.82 7.42
CA THR A 375 5.73 10.70 8.60
C THR A 375 5.79 9.90 9.88
N ILE A 376 6.59 10.38 10.83
CA ILE A 376 6.67 9.88 12.20
C ILE A 376 6.31 11.04 13.12
N ASP A 377 5.19 10.96 13.84
CA ASP A 377 4.77 12.04 14.73
C ASP A 377 5.72 12.18 15.94
N ILE A 378 6.13 11.05 16.55
CA ILE A 378 7.04 11.04 17.71
C ILE A 378 8.01 9.84 17.65
N LEU A 379 9.27 10.09 17.34
CA LEU A 379 10.34 9.09 17.42
C LEU A 379 10.94 9.08 18.84
N ASN A 380 10.62 8.08 19.67
CA ASN A 380 11.17 7.94 21.03
C ASN A 380 12.09 6.72 21.12
N VAL A 381 13.36 6.91 21.46
CA VAL A 381 14.37 5.86 21.55
C VAL A 381 14.70 5.58 23.02
N SER A 382 14.33 4.37 23.50
CA SER A 382 14.18 4.09 24.93
C SER A 382 14.69 2.73 25.40
N ASP A 383 15.84 2.28 24.89
CA ASP A 383 16.31 0.90 25.07
C ASP A 383 17.70 0.75 25.74
N ASP A 384 17.93 -0.48 26.20
CA ASP A 384 18.95 -0.95 27.15
C ASP A 384 20.08 -1.77 26.48
N TYR A 385 19.78 -2.42 25.34
CA TYR A 385 20.70 -3.33 24.64
C TYR A 385 20.82 -3.07 23.12
N HIS A 386 21.95 -3.52 22.56
CA HIS A 386 22.49 -3.24 21.21
C HIS A 386 21.53 -3.44 20.03
N HIS A 387 20.79 -2.42 19.62
CA HIS A 387 19.95 -2.48 18.40
C HIS A 387 20.20 -1.30 17.45
N ASP A 388 20.30 -1.59 16.14
CA ASP A 388 20.25 -0.57 15.09
C ASP A 388 18.79 -0.31 14.68
N PHE A 389 18.32 0.93 14.84
CA PHE A 389 17.04 1.38 14.28
C PHE A 389 17.30 2.15 12.98
N VAL A 390 16.72 1.70 11.86
CA VAL A 390 17.16 2.10 10.52
C VAL A 390 15.98 2.61 9.71
N ILE A 391 15.94 3.93 9.49
CA ILE A 391 14.85 4.63 8.82
C ILE A 391 15.35 5.34 7.55
N GLY A 392 14.61 5.23 6.46
CA GLY A 392 14.82 6.12 5.31
C GLY A 392 13.54 6.49 4.58
N GLY A 393 13.53 7.64 3.91
CA GLY A 393 12.35 8.14 3.20
C GLY A 393 11.83 7.16 2.14
N LEU A 394 12.70 6.69 1.24
CA LEU A 394 12.40 5.58 0.32
C LEU A 394 12.51 4.22 1.02
N VAL A 395 13.67 3.92 1.63
CA VAL A 395 13.93 2.59 2.22
C VAL A 395 14.68 2.61 3.54
N GLY A 396 14.36 1.66 4.44
CA GLY A 396 15.11 1.47 5.68
C GLY A 396 16.56 1.08 5.40
N ALA A 397 16.78 -0.10 4.79
CA ALA A 397 18.11 -0.47 4.29
C ALA A 397 18.08 -1.05 2.88
N ASN A 398 19.05 -0.64 2.08
CA ASN A 398 19.25 -1.09 0.71
C ASN A 398 20.45 -2.06 0.73
N ILE A 399 20.18 -3.38 0.78
CA ILE A 399 21.14 -4.44 1.10
C ILE A 399 21.15 -5.53 0.02
N THR A 400 22.32 -5.81 -0.55
CA THR A 400 22.40 -6.65 -1.76
C THR A 400 23.68 -7.46 -1.86
N TYR A 401 23.57 -8.63 -2.50
CA TYR A 401 24.70 -9.42 -2.97
C TYR A 401 25.09 -9.12 -4.43
N SER A 402 24.22 -8.48 -5.22
CA SER A 402 24.46 -8.19 -6.66
C SER A 402 23.48 -7.22 -7.36
N SER A 403 22.34 -6.85 -6.76
CA SER A 403 21.12 -6.51 -7.51
C SER A 403 20.24 -5.38 -6.97
N ALA A 404 20.42 -4.88 -5.73
CA ALA A 404 19.55 -3.81 -5.24
C ALA A 404 19.89 -2.47 -5.88
N LYS A 405 18.87 -1.80 -6.41
CA LYS A 405 18.99 -0.58 -7.22
C LYS A 405 17.82 0.34 -6.92
N ILE A 406 18.07 1.65 -6.86
CA ILE A 406 17.02 2.67 -6.72
C ILE A 406 17.23 3.76 -7.80
N TYR A 407 16.23 3.96 -8.66
CA TYR A 407 16.29 4.90 -9.78
C TYR A 407 15.13 5.88 -9.80
N GLN A 408 15.36 7.13 -10.23
CA GLN A 408 14.29 8.06 -10.63
C GLN A 408 13.17 8.16 -9.57
N SER A 409 13.53 8.24 -8.28
CA SER A 409 12.59 8.10 -7.17
C SER A 409 12.70 9.23 -6.15
N TYR A 410 11.56 9.62 -5.58
CA TYR A 410 11.42 10.73 -4.64
C TYR A 410 10.92 10.26 -3.27
N SER A 411 11.47 10.81 -2.19
CA SER A 411 10.90 10.66 -0.86
C SER A 411 10.74 11.95 -0.08
N GLU A 412 9.55 12.11 0.47
CA GLU A 412 9.19 13.09 1.48
C GLU A 412 9.22 12.42 2.86
N MET A 413 10.08 12.90 3.76
CA MET A 413 10.24 12.34 5.10
C MET A 413 10.09 13.41 6.18
N HIS A 414 9.19 13.18 7.14
CA HIS A 414 8.89 14.08 8.25
C HIS A 414 9.02 13.33 9.58
N ILE A 415 9.83 13.84 10.51
CA ILE A 415 9.89 13.35 11.89
C ILE A 415 9.54 14.51 12.83
N ASN A 416 8.25 14.66 13.16
CA ASN A 416 7.69 15.88 13.74
C ASN A 416 8.20 16.19 15.16
N SER A 417 8.68 15.19 15.89
CA SER A 417 9.35 15.32 17.19
C SER A 417 10.22 14.10 17.49
N PHE A 418 11.32 14.28 18.23
CA PHE A 418 12.15 13.16 18.69
C PHE A 418 12.55 13.26 20.16
N TRP A 419 12.70 12.09 20.78
CA TRP A 419 12.96 11.89 22.21
C TRP A 419 14.07 10.85 22.37
N LEU A 420 15.05 11.17 23.23
CA LEU A 420 16.13 10.28 23.64
C LEU A 420 16.06 10.12 25.16
N SER A 421 15.59 8.97 25.64
CA SER A 421 15.44 8.79 27.10
C SER A 421 16.79 8.53 27.77
N SER A 422 17.07 9.27 28.84
CA SER A 422 18.26 9.13 29.69
C SER A 422 18.17 7.97 30.68
N LEU A 423 17.30 6.98 30.41
CA LEU A 423 17.35 5.73 31.13
C LEU A 423 18.65 5.01 30.75
N LEU A 424 19.40 4.66 31.81
CA LEU A 424 20.47 3.66 31.95
C LEU A 424 21.90 4.19 31.99
N LYS A 425 22.58 3.85 33.10
CA LYS A 425 23.93 4.31 33.46
C LYS A 425 25.02 3.24 33.33
N ASN A 426 24.63 2.00 33.02
CA ASN A 426 25.50 0.82 33.16
C ASN A 426 25.67 0.00 31.86
N SER A 427 24.96 0.34 30.79
CA SER A 427 24.93 -0.45 29.54
C SER A 427 26.08 -0.01 28.62
N VAL A 428 27.06 -0.91 28.40
CA VAL A 428 28.30 -0.62 27.64
C VAL A 428 28.06 -0.60 26.10
N GLY A 429 26.84 -0.88 25.66
CA GLY A 429 26.46 -0.89 24.25
C GLY A 429 25.99 0.47 23.73
N MET A 430 26.56 0.91 22.61
CA MET A 430 26.01 2.04 21.87
C MET A 430 24.78 1.58 21.07
N ASN A 431 23.60 2.09 21.46
CA ASN A 431 22.41 2.01 20.64
C ASN A 431 22.42 3.12 19.59
N TYR A 432 22.10 2.76 18.36
CA TYR A 432 22.19 3.67 17.23
C TYR A 432 20.85 3.79 16.50
N VAL A 433 20.53 5.02 16.09
CA VAL A 433 19.47 5.29 15.14
C VAL A 433 20.06 5.94 13.91
N TYR A 434 19.73 5.38 12.75
CA TYR A 434 20.16 5.82 11.43
C TYR A 434 18.94 6.38 10.70
N VAL A 435 18.99 7.67 10.37
CA VAL A 435 17.95 8.33 9.56
C VAL A 435 18.59 8.89 8.31
N GLY A 436 18.03 8.54 7.14
CA GLY A 436 18.41 9.15 5.87
C GLY A 436 17.21 9.64 5.07
N GLY A 437 17.31 10.80 4.43
CA GLY A 437 16.22 11.35 3.61
C GLY A 437 15.79 10.45 2.46
N LEU A 438 16.72 9.69 1.85
CA LEU A 438 16.41 8.57 0.94
C LEU A 438 16.47 7.21 1.64
N MET A 439 17.59 6.87 2.26
CA MET A 439 17.89 5.52 2.76
C MET A 439 18.46 5.56 4.18
N GLY A 440 18.05 4.68 5.09
CA GLY A 440 18.71 4.60 6.39
C GLY A 440 20.15 4.07 6.27
N THR A 441 20.36 2.99 5.51
CA THR A 441 21.69 2.46 5.14
C THR A 441 21.72 1.88 3.72
N ALA A 442 22.90 1.80 3.10
CA ALA A 442 23.05 1.39 1.69
C ALA A 442 24.35 0.59 1.43
N PHE A 443 24.25 -0.71 1.15
CA PHE A 443 25.40 -1.61 1.00
C PHE A 443 25.38 -2.32 -0.36
N ASN A 444 26.46 -2.21 -1.16
CA ASN A 444 26.63 -2.90 -2.45
C ASN A 444 25.48 -2.64 -3.47
N THR A 445 24.98 -1.41 -3.49
CA THR A 445 23.79 -0.96 -4.23
C THR A 445 24.10 0.26 -5.08
N ASP A 446 23.41 0.40 -6.22
CA ASP A 446 23.48 1.59 -7.07
C ASP A 446 22.22 2.46 -6.82
N VAL A 447 22.39 3.76 -6.59
CA VAL A 447 21.29 4.74 -6.43
C VAL A 447 21.55 5.97 -7.29
N GLU A 448 20.57 6.34 -8.10
CA GLU A 448 20.76 7.27 -9.22
C GLU A 448 19.46 8.01 -9.55
N ASP A 449 19.57 9.27 -9.98
CA ASP A 449 18.43 10.16 -10.27
C ASP A 449 17.39 10.22 -9.14
N CYS A 450 17.83 10.32 -7.88
CA CYS A 450 16.92 10.34 -6.73
C CYS A 450 16.98 11.67 -5.97
N HIS A 451 15.84 12.15 -5.46
CA HIS A 451 15.82 13.29 -4.55
C HIS A 451 14.97 13.06 -3.30
N GLY A 452 15.32 13.77 -2.23
CA GLY A 452 14.66 13.64 -0.95
C GLY A 452 14.38 14.98 -0.27
N LEU A 453 13.29 15.03 0.48
CA LEU A 453 13.06 16.00 1.54
C LEU A 453 13.12 15.28 2.88
N LEU A 454 13.96 15.76 3.80
CA LEU A 454 13.98 15.31 5.20
C LEU A 454 13.74 16.48 6.14
N HIS A 455 12.55 16.53 6.75
CA HIS A 455 12.17 17.49 7.77
C HIS A 455 12.28 16.86 9.17
N ILE A 456 13.14 17.47 10.01
CA ILE A 456 13.37 17.11 11.41
C ILE A 456 12.69 18.17 12.30
N GLY A 457 11.62 17.77 12.97
CA GLY A 457 10.93 18.56 13.97
C GLY A 457 11.67 18.62 15.31
N GLN A 458 10.98 19.07 16.35
CA GLN A 458 11.63 19.57 17.57
C GLN A 458 12.24 18.48 18.46
N LYS A 459 13.42 18.76 19.04
CA LYS A 459 13.99 17.98 20.17
C LYS A 459 13.17 18.21 21.45
N SER A 460 12.72 17.15 22.11
CA SER A 460 12.11 17.26 23.43
C SER A 460 13.16 17.44 24.55
N ALA A 461 12.89 18.33 25.50
CA ALA A 461 13.88 18.98 26.37
C ALA A 461 14.50 18.13 27.51
N ASN A 462 14.30 16.81 27.54
CA ASN A 462 14.60 15.95 28.72
C ASN A 462 15.83 15.03 28.57
N SER A 463 16.82 15.37 27.74
CA SER A 463 18.06 14.58 27.57
C SER A 463 19.20 15.10 28.45
N ASN A 464 19.29 14.65 29.71
CA ASN A 464 20.29 15.14 30.68
C ASN A 464 21.64 14.37 30.69
N GLU A 465 21.86 13.37 29.84
CA GLU A 465 23.10 12.55 29.84
C GLU A 465 23.63 12.31 28.41
N THR A 466 24.96 12.33 28.26
CA THR A 466 25.70 12.73 27.04
C THR A 466 26.30 11.56 26.23
N THR A 467 25.72 10.37 26.31
CA THR A 467 26.36 9.12 25.81
C THR A 467 25.70 8.49 24.58
N LYS A 468 24.47 8.88 24.22
CA LYS A 468 23.71 8.28 23.10
C LYS A 468 23.81 9.18 21.85
N LYS A 469 24.32 8.64 20.73
CA LYS A 469 24.51 9.40 19.48
C LYS A 469 23.44 9.10 18.43
N LEU A 470 22.82 10.16 17.91
CA LEU A 470 21.73 10.09 16.93
C LEU A 470 22.27 10.46 15.53
N TYR A 471 22.19 9.56 14.55
CA TYR A 471 22.87 9.72 13.26
C TYR A 471 21.90 10.06 12.14
N TRP A 472 22.07 11.25 11.57
CA TRP A 472 21.24 11.77 10.49
C TRP A 472 22.09 12.04 9.24
N ALA A 473 21.52 11.75 8.08
CA ALA A 473 22.11 12.05 6.77
C ALA A 473 21.04 12.51 5.80
N GLY A 474 21.40 13.31 4.81
CA GLY A 474 20.48 13.64 3.72
C GLY A 474 20.17 12.44 2.82
N LEU A 475 21.16 11.66 2.38
CA LEU A 475 20.92 10.51 1.50
C LEU A 475 21.03 9.16 2.23
N THR A 476 22.12 8.88 2.94
CA THR A 476 22.26 7.62 3.71
C THR A 476 23.26 7.67 4.87
N ARG A 477 22.99 6.96 5.97
CA ARG A 477 23.91 6.93 7.13
C ARG A 477 25.18 6.18 6.80
N ASP A 478 25.08 4.89 6.47
CA ASP A 478 26.25 4.01 6.33
C ASP A 478 26.29 3.31 4.98
N THR A 479 27.52 3.18 4.45
CA THR A 479 27.84 2.39 3.26
C THR A 479 28.91 1.33 3.50
N ARG A 480 29.44 1.23 4.73
CA ARG A 480 30.37 0.18 5.14
C ARG A 480 29.56 -1.05 5.50
N GLY A 481 29.84 -2.19 4.87
CA GLY A 481 29.00 -3.40 4.94
C GLY A 481 28.58 -3.78 6.37
N LEU A 482 27.26 -3.93 6.58
CA LEU A 482 26.67 -4.27 7.88
C LEU A 482 27.20 -5.61 8.39
N LYS A 483 27.84 -5.60 9.56
CA LYS A 483 28.14 -6.82 10.31
C LYS A 483 26.85 -7.32 10.98
N VAL A 484 26.04 -8.06 10.22
CA VAL A 484 24.94 -8.84 10.79
C VAL A 484 25.56 -9.96 11.62
N SER A 485 25.36 -9.91 12.94
CA SER A 485 25.88 -10.88 13.90
C SER A 485 25.37 -12.29 13.59
N GLY A 486 26.26 -13.27 13.69
CA GLY A 486 25.97 -14.67 13.37
C GLY A 486 26.09 -15.05 11.89
N SER A 487 26.53 -14.15 11.00
CA SER A 487 26.93 -14.50 9.63
C SER A 487 28.42 -14.29 9.40
N ASP A 488 29.13 -15.33 8.94
CA ASP A 488 30.55 -15.28 8.54
C ASP A 488 30.71 -14.61 7.16
N TYR A 489 30.13 -13.42 7.00
CA TYR A 489 30.06 -12.75 5.71
C TYR A 489 31.24 -11.82 5.46
N THR A 490 32.11 -12.21 4.53
CA THR A 490 33.10 -11.32 3.91
C THR A 490 32.38 -10.36 2.96
N PRO A 491 32.49 -9.02 3.16
CA PRO A 491 31.86 -8.06 2.25
C PRO A 491 32.43 -8.19 0.82
N ALA A 492 31.55 -8.38 -0.16
CA ALA A 492 31.91 -8.40 -1.57
C ALA A 492 32.68 -7.14 -2.03
N ASP A 493 33.38 -7.21 -3.15
CA ASP A 493 34.34 -6.16 -3.53
C ASP A 493 33.76 -4.83 -4.04
N ARG A 494 32.43 -4.75 -4.21
CA ARG A 494 31.70 -3.50 -4.48
C ARG A 494 31.22 -2.82 -3.18
N GLY A 495 31.43 -1.51 -3.08
CA GLY A 495 30.66 -0.64 -2.17
C GLY A 495 29.39 -0.14 -2.83
N ALA A 496 28.74 0.87 -2.24
CA ALA A 496 27.60 1.53 -2.88
C ALA A 496 28.06 2.54 -3.96
N SER A 497 27.21 2.77 -4.96
CA SER A 497 27.34 3.84 -5.95
C SER A 497 26.18 4.81 -5.77
N ILE A 498 26.45 6.12 -5.71
CA ILE A 498 25.41 7.16 -5.64
C ILE A 498 25.71 8.24 -6.68
N SER A 499 24.82 8.43 -7.66
CA SER A 499 24.96 9.38 -8.76
C SER A 499 23.76 10.33 -8.89
N ASN A 500 23.99 11.52 -9.48
CA ASN A 500 22.96 12.46 -9.97
C ASN A 500 21.77 12.65 -9.00
N SER A 501 22.06 12.87 -7.71
CA SER A 501 21.06 12.83 -6.65
C SER A 501 21.23 14.00 -5.66
N TYR A 502 20.14 14.51 -5.11
CA TYR A 502 20.22 15.57 -4.10
C TYR A 502 19.20 15.44 -2.96
N VAL A 503 19.38 16.26 -1.93
CA VAL A 503 18.48 16.31 -0.78
C VAL A 503 18.34 17.71 -0.21
N VAL A 504 17.10 18.04 0.14
CA VAL A 504 16.78 19.17 1.01
C VAL A 504 16.58 18.59 2.40
N LEU A 505 17.41 18.99 3.36
CA LEU A 505 17.23 18.66 4.77
C LEU A 505 16.84 19.95 5.51
N LYS A 506 15.92 19.87 6.47
CA LYS A 506 15.44 20.98 7.28
C LYS A 506 15.33 20.55 8.74
N ALA A 507 15.70 21.42 9.68
CA ALA A 507 15.51 21.20 11.11
C ALA A 507 14.80 22.40 11.77
N ASP A 508 13.84 22.13 12.67
CA ASP A 508 13.05 23.15 13.38
C ASP A 508 13.62 23.56 14.76
N THR A 509 14.76 22.99 15.18
CA THR A 509 15.42 23.30 16.46
C THR A 509 16.93 23.20 16.36
N ASP A 510 17.64 23.95 17.21
CA ASP A 510 19.08 23.78 17.48
C ASP A 510 19.45 22.30 17.65
N ILE A 511 20.28 21.81 16.72
CA ILE A 511 20.74 20.43 16.70
C ILE A 511 21.83 20.25 17.76
N SER A 512 21.46 19.63 18.88
CA SER A 512 22.35 19.37 20.02
C SER A 512 23.55 18.50 19.68
N ASP A 513 24.65 18.65 20.42
CA ASP A 513 25.92 17.92 20.29
C ASP A 513 25.80 16.37 20.28
N ASP A 514 24.71 15.82 20.79
CA ASP A 514 24.37 14.39 20.73
C ASP A 514 24.07 13.88 19.31
N MET A 515 23.84 14.79 18.35
CA MET A 515 23.41 14.48 16.98
C MET A 515 24.58 14.61 15.99
N VAL A 516 24.82 13.55 15.22
CA VAL A 516 25.81 13.55 14.13
C VAL A 516 25.06 13.71 12.80
N LEU A 517 25.17 14.91 12.23
CA LEU A 517 24.47 15.31 11.00
C LEU A 517 25.40 15.29 9.78
N SER A 518 24.86 15.05 8.59
CA SER A 518 25.61 15.08 7.33
C SER A 518 24.71 15.46 6.16
N GLY A 519 25.20 16.31 5.27
CA GLY A 519 24.42 16.77 4.12
C GLY A 519 24.08 15.63 3.14
N ILE A 520 25.00 14.68 2.94
CA ILE A 520 24.87 13.60 1.95
C ILE A 520 25.01 12.22 2.63
N VAL A 521 26.18 11.88 3.18
CA VAL A 521 26.45 10.57 3.79
C VAL A 521 27.13 10.71 5.15
N ASN A 522 26.72 9.93 6.15
CA ASN A 522 27.38 10.00 7.46
C ASN A 522 28.72 9.25 7.47
N MET A 523 28.74 8.01 6.96
CA MET A 523 29.89 7.11 6.98
C MET A 523 30.08 6.45 5.60
N ALA A 524 31.06 6.94 4.84
CA ALA A 524 31.38 6.47 3.50
C ALA A 524 32.53 5.45 3.53
N SER A 525 32.36 4.30 2.87
CA SER A 525 33.38 3.24 2.78
C SER A 525 34.39 3.51 1.65
N ALA A 526 35.59 2.94 1.74
CA ALA A 526 36.62 3.08 0.71
C ALA A 526 36.32 2.37 -0.63
N LYS A 527 35.25 1.56 -0.67
CA LYS A 527 34.71 0.95 -1.89
C LYS A 527 33.48 1.70 -2.43
N THR A 528 33.02 2.75 -1.74
CA THR A 528 31.88 3.58 -2.14
C THR A 528 32.32 4.58 -3.22
N ASN A 529 31.49 4.78 -4.24
CA ASN A 529 31.65 5.83 -5.25
C ASN A 529 30.47 6.82 -5.12
N MET A 530 30.75 8.12 -5.20
CA MET A 530 29.72 9.17 -5.19
C MET A 530 30.07 10.23 -6.25
N SER A 531 29.16 10.49 -7.19
CA SER A 531 29.38 11.40 -8.32
C SER A 531 28.18 12.34 -8.55
N ASN A 532 28.41 13.65 -8.55
CA ASN A 532 27.36 14.67 -8.72
C ASN A 532 26.20 14.50 -7.72
N VAL A 533 26.58 14.64 -6.44
CA VAL A 533 25.68 14.41 -5.31
C VAL A 533 25.63 15.67 -4.46
N TYR A 534 24.43 16.18 -4.19
CA TYR A 534 24.25 17.53 -3.65
C TYR A 534 23.33 17.60 -2.44
N PHE A 535 23.46 18.66 -1.66
CA PHE A 535 22.50 19.02 -0.62
C PHE A 535 22.34 20.53 -0.54
N ASP A 536 21.17 20.97 -0.10
CA ASP A 536 20.96 22.39 0.21
C ASP A 536 21.65 22.73 1.54
N LYS A 537 22.60 23.67 1.49
CA LYS A 537 23.37 24.09 2.67
C LYS A 537 22.75 25.29 3.40
N ASP A 538 21.86 26.04 2.74
CA ASP A 538 21.34 27.31 3.26
C ASP A 538 20.16 27.04 4.19
N VAL A 539 19.21 26.18 3.75
CA VAL A 539 18.12 25.62 4.59
C VAL A 539 18.67 24.92 5.85
N MET A 540 19.91 24.47 5.79
CA MET A 540 20.65 23.84 6.89
C MET A 540 21.41 24.81 7.81
N ALA A 541 21.72 26.01 7.36
CA ALA A 541 22.53 26.97 8.11
C ALA A 541 21.71 27.82 9.09
N GLU A 542 20.41 28.03 8.82
CA GLU A 542 19.55 28.89 9.64
C GLU A 542 19.46 28.46 11.11
N ASN A 543 19.48 27.14 11.38
CA ASN A 543 19.30 26.55 12.72
C ASN A 543 20.50 25.69 13.17
N TYR A 544 21.71 25.90 12.63
CA TYR A 544 22.89 25.14 13.06
C TYR A 544 24.22 25.90 12.94
N THR A 545 24.87 26.12 14.08
CA THR A 545 26.10 26.94 14.21
C THR A 545 27.41 26.21 13.87
N LYS A 546 27.35 24.92 13.51
CA LYS A 546 28.53 24.08 13.19
C LYS A 546 28.56 23.73 11.71
N THR A 547 29.76 23.69 11.12
CA THR A 547 29.92 23.37 9.69
C THR A 547 29.49 21.94 9.36
N ILE A 548 28.36 21.80 8.64
CA ILE A 548 27.91 20.52 8.11
C ILE A 548 28.81 20.10 6.96
N LYS A 549 29.34 18.87 7.04
CA LYS A 549 30.05 18.24 5.92
C LYS A 549 29.06 17.54 5.00
N ALA A 550 29.40 17.49 3.71
CA ALA A 550 28.78 16.56 2.77
C ALA A 550 28.91 15.10 3.29
N VAL A 551 30.12 14.73 3.70
CA VAL A 551 30.44 13.43 4.30
C VAL A 551 31.09 13.62 5.67
N ALA A 552 30.51 13.07 6.76
CA ALA A 552 31.08 13.25 8.10
C ALA A 552 32.35 12.41 8.34
N VAL A 553 32.31 11.13 7.96
CA VAL A 553 33.46 10.22 7.94
C VAL A 553 33.63 9.68 6.52
N ASP A 554 34.59 10.24 5.78
CA ASP A 554 34.87 9.84 4.41
C ASP A 554 36.12 8.94 4.33
N SER A 555 36.03 7.93 3.46
CA SER A 555 37.16 7.13 2.97
C SER A 555 37.02 6.79 1.48
N SER A 556 35.96 7.31 0.84
CA SER A 556 35.40 6.91 -0.45
C SER A 556 36.01 7.64 -1.64
N LYS A 557 35.52 7.30 -2.85
CA LYS A 557 35.80 8.06 -4.06
C LYS A 557 34.64 9.03 -4.32
N SER A 558 34.86 10.30 -4.04
CA SER A 558 33.87 11.37 -4.16
C SER A 558 34.25 12.36 -5.27
N PHE A 559 33.30 12.64 -6.18
CA PHE A 559 33.40 13.61 -7.27
C PHE A 559 32.16 14.52 -7.26
N ASN A 560 32.33 15.83 -7.22
CA ASN A 560 31.23 16.80 -7.12
C ASN A 560 30.22 16.48 -5.98
N VAL A 561 30.72 16.07 -4.81
CA VAL A 561 29.93 15.73 -3.61
C VAL A 561 29.93 16.90 -2.63
N LEU A 562 29.00 17.86 -2.78
CA LEU A 562 29.10 19.16 -2.11
C LEU A 562 27.76 19.87 -1.88
N GLY A 563 27.71 20.77 -0.89
CA GLY A 563 26.55 21.60 -0.59
C GLY A 563 26.45 22.81 -1.51
N LYS A 564 25.28 23.03 -2.11
CA LYS A 564 24.95 24.19 -2.95
C LYS A 564 23.99 25.12 -2.20
N THR A 565 23.91 26.38 -2.62
CA THR A 565 22.91 27.33 -2.11
C THR A 565 21.52 27.02 -2.65
N THR A 566 20.46 27.43 -1.95
CA THR A 566 19.08 27.27 -2.44
C THR A 566 18.90 27.93 -3.79
N ALA A 567 19.37 29.17 -3.95
CA ALA A 567 19.30 29.89 -5.23
C ALA A 567 20.06 29.21 -6.39
N VAL A 568 21.09 28.40 -6.11
CA VAL A 568 21.74 27.58 -7.15
C VAL A 568 20.95 26.30 -7.42
N MET A 569 20.47 25.61 -6.39
CA MET A 569 19.67 24.39 -6.58
C MET A 569 18.31 24.67 -7.23
N GLN A 570 17.77 25.88 -7.10
CA GLN A 570 16.53 26.33 -7.76
C GLN A 570 16.78 27.07 -9.09
N SER A 571 17.90 26.79 -9.77
CA SER A 571 18.29 27.41 -11.04
C SER A 571 18.26 26.41 -12.22
N PRO A 572 18.00 26.87 -13.47
CA PRO A 572 18.05 26.00 -14.65
C PRO A 572 19.41 25.29 -14.84
N ALA A 573 20.51 25.99 -14.54
CA ALA A 573 21.87 25.44 -14.63
C ALA A 573 22.12 24.26 -13.67
N PHE A 574 21.33 24.12 -12.60
CA PHE A 574 21.40 22.93 -11.75
C PHE A 574 20.66 21.72 -12.33
N VAL A 575 19.60 21.94 -13.12
CA VAL A 575 18.94 20.88 -13.90
C VAL A 575 19.88 20.38 -15.00
N GLU A 576 20.54 21.29 -15.72
CA GLU A 576 21.61 20.98 -16.67
C GLU A 576 22.75 20.19 -15.99
N THR A 577 23.17 20.60 -14.78
CA THR A 577 24.17 19.87 -13.98
C THR A 577 23.74 18.43 -13.68
N LEU A 578 22.47 18.19 -13.34
CA LEU A 578 21.95 16.86 -13.03
C LEU A 578 21.80 15.99 -14.30
N ASN A 579 21.26 16.55 -15.38
CA ASN A 579 21.01 15.81 -16.62
C ASN A 579 22.29 15.39 -17.36
N THR A 580 23.34 16.22 -17.32
CA THR A 580 24.61 16.00 -18.07
C THR A 580 25.71 15.35 -17.24
N ASN A 581 25.40 14.82 -16.05
CA ASN A 581 26.40 14.32 -15.09
C ASN A 581 27.50 15.38 -14.81
N ALA A 582 27.10 16.66 -14.69
CA ALA A 582 27.92 17.87 -14.66
C ALA A 582 28.85 18.08 -15.88
N GLY A 583 28.30 17.96 -17.09
CA GLY A 583 29.00 18.18 -18.36
C GLY A 583 29.94 17.05 -18.76
N LEU A 584 29.71 15.83 -18.25
CA LEU A 584 30.47 14.63 -18.59
C LEU A 584 29.75 13.72 -19.58
N ASP A 585 28.41 13.72 -19.56
CA ASP A 585 27.53 12.91 -20.41
C ASP A 585 26.53 13.80 -21.17
N ASP A 586 25.86 13.23 -22.18
CA ASP A 586 24.75 13.86 -22.90
C ASP A 586 23.57 14.21 -21.97
N ASP A 587 22.75 15.20 -22.34
CA ASP A 587 21.53 15.58 -21.59
C ASP A 587 20.53 14.39 -21.52
N SER A 588 20.40 13.83 -20.32
CA SER A 588 19.51 12.68 -20.08
C SER A 588 18.02 13.00 -20.17
N GLY A 589 17.62 14.28 -20.07
CA GLY A 589 16.23 14.70 -20.02
C GLY A 589 15.42 14.17 -18.82
N ILE A 590 16.10 13.65 -17.77
CA ILE A 590 15.46 12.98 -16.63
C ILE A 590 14.90 13.99 -15.62
N TRP A 591 15.60 15.10 -15.43
CA TRP A 591 15.22 16.20 -14.55
C TRP A 591 14.61 17.36 -15.33
N GLN A 592 13.63 18.03 -14.73
CA GLN A 592 12.95 19.21 -15.27
C GLN A 592 13.05 20.40 -14.31
N TYR A 593 13.05 21.61 -14.87
CA TYR A 593 13.10 22.86 -14.12
C TYR A 593 11.72 23.29 -13.62
N CYS A 594 11.64 23.67 -12.34
CA CYS A 594 10.45 24.28 -11.75
C CYS A 594 10.81 25.67 -11.23
N GLU A 595 10.15 26.71 -11.73
CA GLU A 595 10.45 28.11 -11.38
C GLU A 595 10.21 28.38 -9.88
N GLY A 596 11.17 29.05 -9.23
CA GLY A 596 11.13 29.36 -7.79
C GLY A 596 11.16 28.14 -6.85
N ASN A 597 11.49 26.96 -7.38
CA ASN A 597 11.42 25.67 -6.71
C ASN A 597 12.64 24.80 -7.06
N TYR A 598 12.79 23.68 -6.36
CA TYR A 598 13.80 22.68 -6.73
C TYR A 598 13.41 21.97 -8.04
N PRO A 599 14.33 21.24 -8.69
CA PRO A 599 13.97 20.35 -9.78
C PRO A 599 12.98 19.28 -9.32
N ILE A 600 12.36 18.62 -10.29
CA ILE A 600 11.73 17.30 -10.08
C ILE A 600 12.10 16.41 -11.27
N LEU A 601 11.77 15.12 -11.17
CA LEU A 601 11.95 14.19 -12.28
C LEU A 601 10.82 14.35 -13.30
N VAL A 602 11.05 14.03 -14.56
CA VAL A 602 9.97 13.99 -15.59
C VAL A 602 8.97 12.85 -15.32
N SER A 603 9.38 11.80 -14.60
CA SER A 603 8.52 10.71 -14.14
C SER A 603 7.47 11.13 -13.08
N GLU A 604 7.53 12.36 -12.57
CA GLU A 604 6.82 12.77 -11.35
C GLU A 604 5.55 13.59 -11.56
N GLY A 605 5.24 13.95 -12.81
CA GLY A 605 4.13 14.83 -13.20
C GLY A 605 4.63 16.23 -13.60
N THR A 606 3.73 17.21 -13.67
CA THR A 606 4.12 18.62 -13.86
C THR A 606 4.59 19.25 -12.54
N CYS A 607 5.39 20.33 -12.64
CA CYS A 607 5.76 21.14 -11.47
C CYS A 607 4.54 21.62 -10.67
N GLU A 608 3.46 22.04 -11.33
CA GLU A 608 2.24 22.51 -10.65
C GLU A 608 1.54 21.39 -9.87
N GLU A 609 1.37 20.21 -10.47
CA GLU A 609 0.79 19.04 -9.79
C GLU A 609 1.66 18.51 -8.65
N PHE A 610 2.98 18.64 -8.77
CA PHE A 610 3.91 18.27 -7.71
C PHE A 610 3.85 19.26 -6.54
N TYR A 611 4.11 20.54 -6.79
CA TYR A 611 4.22 21.55 -5.73
C TYR A 611 2.86 21.92 -5.12
N SER A 612 1.74 21.77 -5.83
CA SER A 612 0.40 21.88 -5.21
C SER A 612 0.05 20.74 -4.25
N LYS A 613 0.82 19.65 -4.23
CA LYS A 613 0.58 18.45 -3.42
C LYS A 613 1.66 18.18 -2.36
N TYR A 614 2.92 18.52 -2.64
CA TYR A 614 4.10 18.25 -1.81
C TYR A 614 4.95 19.50 -1.53
N GLY A 615 4.52 20.68 -1.98
CA GLY A 615 5.39 21.84 -2.12
C GLY A 615 5.59 22.69 -0.86
N PHE A 616 6.82 23.20 -0.73
CA PHE A 616 7.08 24.38 0.09
C PHE A 616 6.45 25.62 -0.56
N SER A 617 5.62 26.35 0.18
CA SER A 617 5.18 27.69 -0.20
C SER A 617 6.29 28.71 0.11
N SER A 618 7.30 28.82 -0.76
CA SER A 618 8.35 29.86 -0.68
C SER A 618 7.82 31.29 -0.89
N SER A 619 6.63 31.42 -1.48
CA SER A 619 5.98 32.68 -1.86
C SER A 619 5.34 33.47 -0.70
N LEU A 620 6.16 33.85 0.29
CA LEU A 620 5.77 34.85 1.32
C LEU A 620 6.62 36.13 1.34
N GLN A 621 7.36 36.41 0.26
CA GLN A 621 7.99 37.72 0.01
C GLN A 621 7.94 38.12 -1.48
N SER A 622 6.88 38.82 -1.91
CA SER A 622 6.88 39.91 -2.93
C SER A 622 5.49 40.18 -3.56
N SER A 623 4.56 40.85 -2.84
CA SER A 623 3.36 41.47 -3.47
C SER A 623 2.68 42.55 -2.61
N SER A 624 3.42 43.29 -1.78
CA SER A 624 2.88 44.42 -1.00
C SER A 624 2.95 45.74 -1.78
N SER A 625 2.11 45.88 -2.82
CA SER A 625 2.02 47.13 -3.58
C SER A 625 0.59 47.43 -4.06
N SER A 626 -0.12 48.24 -3.26
CA SER A 626 -1.06 49.29 -3.70
C SER A 626 -2.06 48.97 -4.82
N ALA A 627 -3.26 48.57 -4.44
CA ALA A 627 -4.45 48.68 -5.29
C ALA A 627 -5.63 49.22 -4.45
N GLU A 628 -5.72 50.53 -4.27
CA GLU A 628 -6.93 51.14 -3.72
C GLU A 628 -8.07 51.16 -4.75
N SER A 629 -9.19 50.59 -4.32
CA SER A 629 -10.56 50.89 -4.71
C SER A 629 -10.80 52.03 -5.71
N SER A 630 -11.25 51.70 -6.91
CA SER A 630 -12.34 52.45 -7.55
C SER A 630 -13.20 51.53 -8.41
N SER A 631 -14.48 51.88 -8.53
CA SER A 631 -15.51 51.05 -9.18
C SER A 631 -16.08 51.77 -10.39
N SER A 632 -16.37 51.05 -11.47
CA SER A 632 -17.49 51.38 -12.37
C SER A 632 -17.87 50.26 -13.34
N VAL A 633 -19.14 49.88 -13.27
CA VAL A 633 -20.10 49.76 -14.38
C VAL A 633 -19.63 49.10 -15.70
N SER A 634 -20.18 47.92 -15.93
CA SER A 634 -20.54 47.26 -17.20
C SER A 634 -20.67 48.16 -18.45
N SER A 635 -20.21 47.69 -19.62
CA SER A 635 -21.12 47.11 -20.65
C SER A 635 -20.50 46.95 -22.06
N SER A 636 -20.84 45.83 -22.69
CA SER A 636 -21.08 45.60 -24.14
C SER A 636 -20.30 46.33 -25.26
N SER A 637 -19.77 45.51 -26.19
CA SER A 637 -19.93 45.64 -27.67
C SER A 637 -19.16 46.76 -28.42
N VAL A 638 -18.85 46.68 -29.73
CA VAL A 638 -18.85 45.59 -30.74
C VAL A 638 -17.98 46.05 -31.94
N GLU A 639 -17.30 45.11 -32.60
CA GLU A 639 -16.70 45.16 -33.97
C GLU A 639 -15.81 46.33 -34.46
N SER A 640 -14.88 45.95 -35.36
CA SER A 640 -14.35 46.74 -36.49
C SER A 640 -13.38 47.90 -36.18
N SER A 641 -12.42 48.27 -37.05
CA SER A 641 -11.82 47.55 -38.19
C SER A 641 -10.51 48.24 -38.65
N SER A 642 -9.80 47.58 -39.57
CA SER A 642 -8.86 48.18 -40.55
C SER A 642 -7.64 48.97 -40.07
N SER A 643 -6.48 48.32 -40.20
CA SER A 643 -5.25 48.81 -40.87
C SER A 643 -4.64 50.19 -40.56
N GLN A 644 -3.32 50.21 -40.32
CA GLN A 644 -2.37 50.80 -41.30
C GLN A 644 -0.92 50.29 -41.10
N ILE A 645 -0.15 50.28 -42.19
CA ILE A 645 1.30 50.03 -42.24
C ILE A 645 1.93 51.24 -42.96
N PRO A 646 2.90 51.93 -42.35
CA PRO A 646 4.28 52.00 -42.89
C PRO A 646 5.30 51.56 -41.81
N ALA A 647 6.45 50.93 -42.05
CA ALA A 647 7.44 50.92 -43.15
C ALA A 647 8.57 51.97 -43.00
N SER A 648 9.84 51.53 -43.17
CA SER A 648 11.13 52.27 -42.99
C SER A 648 11.43 52.71 -41.53
N SER A 649 12.67 52.93 -41.06
CA SER A 649 14.07 52.93 -41.60
C SER A 649 15.03 52.59 -40.43
N SER A 650 16.07 51.73 -40.45
CA SER A 650 17.24 51.56 -41.33
C SER A 650 18.43 52.53 -41.12
N SER A 651 19.30 52.25 -40.14
CA SER A 651 20.74 52.62 -40.03
C SER A 651 21.29 52.07 -38.69
N SER A 652 22.37 51.29 -38.55
CA SER A 652 23.76 51.32 -39.09
C SER A 652 24.77 51.93 -38.10
N ASP A 653 26.06 51.61 -38.30
CA ASP A 653 27.27 51.93 -37.50
C ASP A 653 27.53 50.96 -36.33
N VAL A 654 28.52 50.05 -36.33
CA VAL A 654 29.86 49.93 -36.97
C VAL A 654 30.95 50.81 -36.34
N ILE A 655 31.72 50.21 -35.42
CA ILE A 655 33.15 50.50 -35.18
C ILE A 655 33.92 49.17 -35.19
N LEU A 656 35.17 49.21 -35.64
CA LEU A 656 36.05 48.07 -35.95
C LEU A 656 37.32 48.05 -35.07
N SER A 657 38.25 47.14 -35.40
CA SER A 657 39.63 46.95 -34.89
C SER A 657 39.75 46.18 -33.56
N SER A 658 40.36 44.98 -33.48
CA SER A 658 41.73 44.49 -33.86
C SER A 658 42.76 44.74 -32.74
N SER A 659 43.84 43.97 -32.51
CA SER A 659 44.38 42.64 -32.93
C SER A 659 45.53 42.34 -31.92
N GLU A 660 46.33 41.25 -31.82
CA GLU A 660 46.94 40.22 -32.70
C GLU A 660 47.30 38.98 -31.80
N GLU A 661 47.15 37.75 -32.29
CA GLU A 661 48.20 36.78 -32.71
C GLU A 661 49.41 36.44 -31.79
N SER A 662 49.49 35.17 -31.36
CA SER A 662 50.66 34.25 -31.40
C SER A 662 50.20 32.87 -30.86
N SER A 663 50.28 31.72 -31.56
CA SER A 663 51.42 30.94 -32.09
C SER A 663 52.38 30.46 -30.99
N SER A 664 52.75 29.18 -30.81
CA SER A 664 52.46 27.90 -31.53
C SER A 664 52.59 26.71 -30.53
N SER A 665 52.64 25.38 -30.84
CA SER A 665 52.92 24.62 -32.07
C SER A 665 52.45 23.14 -31.99
N SER A 666 52.61 22.42 -33.11
CA SER A 666 52.42 20.99 -33.41
C SER A 666 53.21 19.93 -32.59
N VAL A 667 52.74 18.67 -32.61
CA VAL A 667 53.43 17.48 -33.21
C VAL A 667 52.51 16.23 -33.22
N ALA A 668 52.66 15.36 -34.21
CA ALA A 668 52.07 14.00 -34.28
C ALA A 668 52.96 13.09 -35.18
N PRO A 669 52.67 11.78 -35.32
CA PRO A 669 52.99 10.69 -34.40
C PRO A 669 54.13 9.79 -34.96
N PRO A 670 54.48 8.68 -34.27
CA PRO A 670 54.77 7.45 -35.02
C PRO A 670 54.16 6.17 -34.42
N SER A 671 54.23 5.07 -35.17
CA SER A 671 53.61 3.77 -34.91
C SER A 671 54.61 2.63 -34.73
N SER A 672 54.34 1.72 -33.78
CA SER A 672 54.82 0.33 -33.73
C SER A 672 53.90 -0.46 -32.78
N SER A 673 53.31 -1.62 -33.07
CA SER A 673 53.71 -2.86 -33.79
C SER A 673 54.36 -3.92 -32.89
N SER A 674 53.54 -4.85 -32.41
CA SER A 674 53.97 -6.17 -31.92
C SER A 674 52.83 -7.18 -32.11
N GLU A 675 52.93 -8.01 -33.14
CA GLU A 675 52.10 -9.20 -33.28
C GLU A 675 52.71 -10.33 -32.43
N GLU A 676 51.87 -11.15 -31.80
CA GLU A 676 52.15 -12.59 -31.68
C GLU A 676 50.86 -13.38 -31.93
N GLN A 677 51.02 -14.62 -32.36
CA GLN A 677 49.97 -15.43 -32.99
C GLN A 677 49.47 -16.56 -32.08
N SER A 678 48.42 -17.24 -32.55
CA SER A 678 48.01 -18.61 -32.14
C SER A 678 47.15 -18.72 -30.87
N SER A 679 46.17 -19.63 -30.78
CA SER A 679 45.72 -20.63 -31.77
C SER A 679 44.24 -20.99 -31.65
N SER A 680 43.75 -21.60 -32.74
CA SER A 680 42.53 -22.43 -32.86
C SER A 680 42.17 -23.27 -31.62
N SER A 681 40.90 -23.57 -31.35
CA SER A 681 40.22 -24.64 -32.09
C SER A 681 38.68 -24.65 -31.97
N VAL A 682 38.04 -25.53 -32.75
CA VAL A 682 36.61 -25.48 -33.11
C VAL A 682 35.98 -26.87 -32.98
N VAL A 683 35.00 -27.04 -32.04
CA VAL A 683 33.91 -28.07 -32.07
C VAL A 683 34.43 -29.55 -31.90
N PRO A 684 33.62 -30.64 -31.66
CA PRO A 684 32.22 -30.81 -31.25
C PRO A 684 31.95 -31.61 -29.92
N SER A 685 30.69 -31.54 -29.47
CA SER A 685 29.78 -32.59 -28.92
C SER A 685 30.28 -33.88 -28.24
N SER A 686 29.74 -34.16 -27.04
CA SER A 686 29.08 -35.42 -26.61
C SER A 686 28.47 -35.23 -25.19
N SER A 687 27.32 -35.75 -24.72
CA SER A 687 26.40 -36.87 -25.03
C SER A 687 26.74 -38.22 -24.35
N SER A 688 25.74 -38.84 -23.69
CA SER A 688 25.78 -40.11 -22.88
C SER A 688 26.15 -39.94 -21.39
N ALA A 689 25.66 -40.74 -20.43
CA ALA A 689 24.51 -41.67 -20.37
C ALA A 689 24.15 -42.01 -18.89
N LYS A 690 23.14 -42.87 -18.67
CA LYS A 690 22.67 -43.36 -17.34
C LYS A 690 23.62 -44.39 -16.71
N GLN A 691 23.74 -44.42 -15.38
CA GLN A 691 23.36 -45.51 -14.45
C GLN A 691 23.83 -45.18 -13.00
N GLU A 692 22.95 -45.17 -11.99
CA GLU A 692 22.59 -46.28 -11.08
C GLU A 692 23.70 -46.77 -10.13
N SER A 693 23.45 -46.71 -8.82
CA SER A 693 23.80 -47.78 -7.84
C SER A 693 23.18 -47.52 -6.45
N SER A 694 22.84 -48.62 -5.76
CA SER A 694 22.60 -48.84 -4.31
C SER A 694 22.11 -47.68 -3.40
N SER A 695 21.00 -47.74 -2.66
CA SER A 695 20.29 -48.82 -1.93
C SER A 695 20.92 -49.27 -0.58
N SER A 696 20.25 -48.96 0.53
CA SER A 696 20.28 -49.76 1.76
C SER A 696 18.97 -49.58 2.55
N GLU A 697 18.26 -50.69 2.81
CA GLU A 697 17.10 -50.71 3.71
C GLU A 697 17.55 -50.93 5.17
N ALA A 698 16.78 -50.44 6.14
CA ALA A 698 16.73 -50.99 7.50
C ALA A 698 15.29 -50.92 8.02
N LYS A 699 14.78 -52.03 8.58
CA LYS A 699 13.38 -52.20 8.99
C LYS A 699 13.25 -52.51 10.49
N SER A 700 12.37 -51.79 11.18
CA SER A 700 11.66 -52.18 12.42
C SER A 700 10.33 -51.40 12.42
N SER A 701 9.12 -51.99 12.44
CA SER A 701 8.52 -52.93 13.41
C SER A 701 8.41 -52.31 14.83
N SER A 702 7.30 -52.44 15.57
CA SER A 702 6.13 -53.34 15.44
C SER A 702 4.78 -52.64 15.81
N SER A 703 3.73 -53.41 16.11
CA SER A 703 2.32 -53.01 15.94
C SER A 703 1.41 -53.05 17.19
N ALA A 704 0.33 -52.27 17.10
CA ALA A 704 -0.79 -52.04 18.02
C ALA A 704 -1.43 -53.23 18.78
N LYS A 705 -2.04 -52.93 19.96
CA LYS A 705 -3.51 -53.06 20.20
C LYS A 705 -3.99 -52.70 21.64
N SER A 706 -5.05 -51.87 21.72
CA SER A 706 -6.07 -51.80 22.81
C SER A 706 -5.60 -51.45 24.26
N SER A 707 -6.43 -51.04 25.24
CA SER A 707 -7.90 -51.10 25.38
C SER A 707 -8.55 -50.01 26.28
N SER A 708 -9.87 -49.82 26.12
CA SER A 708 -10.90 -49.56 27.16
C SER A 708 -10.71 -48.52 28.31
N SER A 709 -11.38 -47.37 28.16
CA SER A 709 -12.37 -46.75 29.09
C SER A 709 -12.13 -46.63 30.62
N ALA A 710 -12.23 -45.40 31.14
CA ALA A 710 -12.71 -45.10 32.50
C ALA A 710 -13.47 -43.74 32.53
N LYS A 711 -14.23 -43.47 33.61
CA LYS A 711 -15.15 -42.31 33.74
C LYS A 711 -14.53 -41.10 34.47
N SER A 712 -15.27 -39.98 34.37
CA SER A 712 -15.39 -38.86 35.33
C SER A 712 -14.54 -37.60 35.03
N SER A 713 -14.94 -36.39 35.46
CA SER A 713 -16.12 -36.00 36.25
C SER A 713 -16.73 -34.67 35.76
N SER A 714 -17.96 -34.37 36.16
CA SER A 714 -18.64 -33.10 35.86
C SER A 714 -18.55 -32.12 37.04
N SER A 715 -18.12 -30.89 36.79
CA SER A 715 -18.29 -29.76 37.72
C SER A 715 -19.13 -28.65 37.07
N LYS A 716 -20.25 -28.31 37.72
CA LYS A 716 -21.03 -27.11 37.37
C LYS A 716 -20.36 -25.90 38.03
N ALA A 717 -20.20 -24.81 37.28
CA ALA A 717 -19.93 -23.50 37.83
C ALA A 717 -20.94 -22.50 37.22
N ASN A 718 -21.88 -22.04 38.04
CA ASN A 718 -22.72 -20.90 37.68
C ASN A 718 -21.88 -19.62 37.89
N SER A 719 -21.90 -18.71 36.92
CA SER A 719 -21.40 -17.34 37.10
C SER A 719 -22.46 -16.38 36.58
N SER A 720 -22.91 -15.49 37.45
CA SER A 720 -24.09 -14.67 37.20
C SER A 720 -23.76 -13.44 36.35
N SER A 721 -24.72 -13.04 35.52
CA SER A 721 -24.90 -11.65 35.08
C SER A 721 -25.20 -10.74 36.29
N SER A 722 -25.07 -9.41 36.26
CA SER A 722 -24.80 -8.45 35.18
C SER A 722 -24.39 -7.11 35.80
N GLU A 723 -23.48 -6.37 35.16
CA GLU A 723 -23.35 -4.92 35.37
C GLU A 723 -23.65 -4.16 34.08
N LYS A 724 -24.21 -2.95 34.21
CA LYS A 724 -24.65 -2.12 33.09
C LYS A 724 -23.51 -1.18 32.68
N SER A 725 -22.87 -1.44 31.55
CA SER A 725 -22.01 -0.45 30.90
C SER A 725 -22.84 0.65 30.25
N ASN A 726 -22.59 1.91 30.61
CA ASN A 726 -23.19 3.06 29.93
C ASN A 726 -22.52 3.25 28.57
N PHE A 727 -23.25 2.99 27.48
CA PHE A 727 -22.78 3.24 26.13
C PHE A 727 -22.70 4.74 25.84
N VAL A 728 -21.48 5.29 25.84
CA VAL A 728 -21.21 6.56 25.16
C VAL A 728 -21.20 6.30 23.66
N MET A 729 -22.15 6.87 22.93
CA MET A 729 -22.16 6.76 21.47
C MET A 729 -20.95 7.49 20.87
N ALA A 730 -20.18 6.80 20.04
CA ALA A 730 -19.31 7.48 19.09
C ALA A 730 -20.17 8.33 18.14
N PRO A 731 -19.73 9.54 17.73
CA PRO A 731 -20.51 10.39 16.83
C PRO A 731 -20.76 9.65 15.49
N PRO A 732 -21.98 9.74 14.92
CA PRO A 732 -22.33 9.00 13.72
C PRO A 732 -21.44 9.40 12.55
N GLN A 733 -20.93 8.41 11.81
CA GLN A 733 -20.15 8.65 10.60
C GLN A 733 -20.98 9.47 9.60
N LYS A 734 -20.38 10.53 9.03
CA LYS A 734 -21.05 11.44 8.10
C LYS A 734 -21.29 10.75 6.75
N THR A 735 -22.44 10.09 6.62
CA THR A 735 -22.90 9.47 5.38
C THR A 735 -23.70 10.46 4.54
N PHE A 736 -23.42 10.48 3.23
CA PHE A 736 -24.27 11.18 2.26
C PHE A 736 -25.16 10.19 1.52
N ASN A 737 -26.35 10.64 1.16
CA ASN A 737 -27.25 9.95 0.26
C ASN A 737 -26.99 10.41 -1.17
N LEU A 738 -27.12 9.49 -2.12
CA LEU A 738 -27.01 9.75 -3.55
C LEU A 738 -28.21 9.13 -4.25
N ALA A 739 -28.87 9.92 -5.09
CA ALA A 739 -29.88 9.47 -6.03
C ALA A 739 -29.48 9.86 -7.46
N VAL A 740 -29.90 9.07 -8.44
CA VAL A 740 -29.76 9.35 -9.88
C VAL A 740 -31.15 9.55 -10.45
N ASN A 741 -31.34 10.62 -11.23
CA ASN A 741 -32.54 10.87 -12.02
C ASN A 741 -32.13 11.24 -13.44
N GLY A 742 -32.10 10.25 -14.33
CA GLY A 742 -31.49 10.34 -15.66
C GLY A 742 -30.06 10.87 -15.59
N MET A 743 -29.83 11.99 -16.27
CA MET A 743 -28.55 12.70 -16.32
C MET A 743 -28.16 13.48 -15.05
N THR A 744 -29.01 13.51 -14.01
CA THR A 744 -28.77 14.30 -12.79
C THR A 744 -28.45 13.44 -11.57
N ILE A 745 -27.31 13.73 -10.95
CA ILE A 745 -26.90 13.19 -9.65
C ILE A 745 -27.37 14.15 -8.57
N THR A 746 -28.20 13.67 -7.65
CA THR A 746 -28.67 14.42 -6.48
C THR A 746 -28.01 13.88 -5.23
N LEU A 747 -27.25 14.73 -4.53
CA LEU A 747 -26.64 14.46 -3.24
C LEU A 747 -27.50 15.07 -2.13
N SER A 748 -27.68 14.35 -1.02
CA SER A 748 -28.34 14.87 0.18
C SER A 748 -27.68 14.35 1.47
N ASN A 749 -27.99 15.00 2.60
CA ASN A 749 -27.28 14.86 3.87
C ASN A 749 -25.78 15.28 3.83
N THR A 750 -25.42 16.16 2.90
CA THR A 750 -24.04 16.63 2.71
C THR A 750 -23.69 17.79 3.65
N GLN A 751 -23.06 17.49 4.79
CA GLN A 751 -22.57 18.52 5.73
C GLN A 751 -21.26 19.18 5.26
N GLY A 752 -21.35 20.02 4.23
CA GLY A 752 -20.24 20.83 3.70
C GLY A 752 -19.13 20.03 3.00
N GLY A 753 -18.04 20.73 2.68
CA GLY A 753 -16.90 20.19 1.94
C GLY A 753 -17.09 20.24 0.42
N ASN A 754 -16.39 19.37 -0.32
CA ASN A 754 -16.37 19.39 -1.79
C ASN A 754 -16.84 18.04 -2.35
N VAL A 755 -17.62 18.11 -3.44
CA VAL A 755 -17.86 16.97 -4.33
C VAL A 755 -16.90 17.04 -5.51
N ARG A 756 -16.35 15.88 -5.89
CA ARG A 756 -15.57 15.66 -7.12
C ARG A 756 -16.16 14.47 -7.86
N ILE A 757 -16.49 14.62 -9.14
CA ILE A 757 -17.02 13.57 -10.01
C ILE A 757 -15.98 13.26 -11.07
N PHE A 758 -15.62 11.99 -11.19
CA PHE A 758 -14.67 11.49 -12.17
C PHE A 758 -15.39 10.60 -13.19
N ASP A 759 -14.89 10.48 -14.41
CA ASP A 759 -15.38 9.53 -15.40
C ASP A 759 -14.96 8.07 -15.08
N ALA A 760 -15.31 7.13 -15.96
CA ALA A 760 -14.92 5.72 -15.82
C ALA A 760 -13.43 5.43 -16.05
N LEU A 761 -12.65 6.42 -16.52
CA LEU A 761 -11.20 6.34 -16.71
C LEU A 761 -10.41 7.01 -15.57
N GLY A 762 -11.09 7.80 -14.73
CA GLY A 762 -10.52 8.50 -13.58
C GLY A 762 -10.25 9.99 -13.81
N HIS A 763 -10.62 10.57 -14.95
CA HIS A 763 -10.47 12.01 -15.20
C HIS A 763 -11.50 12.81 -14.40
N LEU A 764 -11.11 13.97 -13.84
CA LEU A 764 -12.03 14.84 -13.10
C LEU A 764 -12.96 15.60 -14.06
N VAL A 765 -14.26 15.32 -14.00
CA VAL A 765 -15.28 15.93 -14.86
C VAL A 765 -15.99 17.11 -14.19
N VAL A 766 -16.20 17.04 -12.87
CA VAL A 766 -16.82 18.13 -12.09
C VAL A 766 -16.16 18.22 -10.72
N ALA A 767 -15.82 19.44 -10.28
CA ALA A 767 -15.57 19.74 -8.87
C ALA A 767 -16.49 20.90 -8.43
N LYS A 768 -17.12 20.77 -7.25
CA LYS A 768 -18.05 21.79 -6.74
C LYS A 768 -18.08 21.81 -5.19
N PRO A 769 -18.13 22.98 -4.55
CA PRO A 769 -18.41 23.07 -3.11
C PRO A 769 -19.85 22.63 -2.82
N LEU A 770 -20.02 21.93 -1.70
CA LEU A 770 -21.32 21.45 -1.22
C LEU A 770 -21.97 22.50 -0.32
N SER A 771 -23.20 22.88 -0.64
CA SER A 771 -23.95 23.87 0.13
C SER A 771 -24.22 23.41 1.57
N ALA A 772 -24.14 24.34 2.52
CA ALA A 772 -24.55 24.13 3.91
C ALA A 772 -26.04 23.74 4.04
N THR A 773 -26.86 23.96 3.00
CA THR A 773 -28.27 23.52 2.94
C THR A 773 -28.46 22.01 2.78
N GLY A 774 -27.38 21.21 2.75
CA GLY A 774 -27.45 19.76 2.90
C GLY A 774 -27.96 18.97 1.68
N MET A 775 -28.21 19.64 0.55
CA MET A 775 -28.58 19.03 -0.73
C MET A 775 -27.86 19.74 -1.88
N THR A 776 -27.46 18.99 -2.92
CA THR A 776 -26.81 19.55 -4.12
C THR A 776 -27.09 18.64 -5.33
N ALA A 777 -27.59 19.22 -6.41
CA ALA A 777 -27.80 18.53 -7.69
C ALA A 777 -26.69 18.90 -8.70
N ILE A 778 -26.25 17.92 -9.50
CA ILE A 778 -25.27 18.07 -10.57
C ILE A 778 -25.76 17.28 -11.79
N THR A 779 -25.98 17.96 -12.91
CA THR A 779 -26.35 17.34 -14.19
C THR A 779 -25.10 17.17 -15.05
N MET A 780 -24.86 15.95 -15.53
CA MET A 780 -23.73 15.63 -16.41
C MET A 780 -24.08 15.90 -17.87
N GLN A 781 -23.06 16.01 -18.74
CA GLN A 781 -23.25 16.32 -20.16
C GLN A 781 -23.39 15.06 -21.05
N THR A 782 -22.86 13.91 -20.62
CA THR A 782 -22.86 12.65 -21.39
C THR A 782 -23.27 11.46 -20.52
N PRO A 783 -24.09 10.51 -21.04
CA PRO A 783 -24.43 9.30 -20.31
C PRO A 783 -23.19 8.42 -20.13
N GLY A 784 -23.16 7.60 -19.08
CA GLY A 784 -21.99 6.79 -18.74
C GLY A 784 -21.83 6.52 -17.25
N SER A 785 -20.74 5.83 -16.90
CA SER A 785 -20.37 5.54 -15.52
C SER A 785 -19.41 6.59 -14.96
N TYR A 786 -19.66 7.01 -13.71
CA TYR A 786 -18.95 8.07 -13.03
C TYR A 786 -18.64 7.68 -11.58
N ILE A 787 -17.52 8.16 -11.03
CA ILE A 787 -17.14 8.00 -9.63
C ILE A 787 -17.38 9.31 -8.90
N VAL A 788 -18.36 9.34 -8.00
CA VAL A 788 -18.69 10.51 -7.17
C VAL A 788 -17.96 10.40 -5.83
N ARG A 789 -17.04 11.33 -5.58
CA ARG A 789 -16.31 11.47 -4.30
C ARG A 789 -16.85 12.66 -3.51
N VAL A 790 -17.21 12.43 -2.24
CA VAL A 790 -17.63 13.46 -1.27
C VAL A 790 -16.86 13.22 0.02
N ASN A 791 -16.08 14.20 0.48
CA ASN A 791 -15.36 14.18 1.76
C ASN A 791 -14.57 12.87 2.03
N GLY A 792 -13.93 12.33 0.99
CA GLY A 792 -13.14 11.09 1.03
C GLY A 792 -13.92 9.80 0.71
N ILE A 793 -15.25 9.81 0.82
CA ILE A 793 -16.11 8.66 0.50
C ILE A 793 -16.38 8.65 -1.02
N SER A 794 -16.14 7.52 -1.68
CA SER A 794 -16.40 7.32 -3.12
C SER A 794 -17.66 6.46 -3.34
N ARG A 795 -18.45 6.74 -4.39
CA ARG A 795 -19.50 5.86 -4.92
C ARG A 795 -19.50 5.85 -6.44
N SER A 796 -19.62 4.69 -7.06
CA SER A 796 -19.87 4.57 -8.50
C SER A 796 -21.34 4.82 -8.81
N VAL A 797 -21.63 5.45 -9.95
CA VAL A 797 -22.97 5.68 -10.49
C VAL A 797 -22.96 5.47 -12.00
N THR A 798 -24.07 5.04 -12.57
CA THR A 798 -24.26 5.00 -14.04
C THR A 798 -25.48 5.81 -14.41
N LEU A 799 -25.28 6.81 -15.28
CA LEU A 799 -26.32 7.67 -15.82
C LEU A 799 -26.79 7.10 -17.17
N LYS A 800 -28.09 7.25 -17.44
CA LYS A 800 -28.79 6.77 -18.63
C LYS A 800 -29.65 7.90 -19.20
#